data_AF-A0A8B6CGJ0-F1
#
_entry.id   AF-A0A8B6CGJ0-F1
#
_cell.length_a   1.000
_cell.length_b   1.000
_cell.length_c   1.000
_cell.angle_alpha   90.00
_cell.angle_beta   90.00
_cell.angle_gamma   90.00
#
_symmetry.space_group_name_H-M   'P 1'
#
loop_
_entity.id
_entity.type
_entity.pdbx_description
1 polymer ?
#
loop_
_entity_poly.entity_id
_entity_poly.type
_entity_poly.pdbx_seq_one_letter_code
_entity_poly.pdbx_strand_id
1 'polypeptide(L)'
;MMVTKWNPQFLILTVVLFASVAHGYKRVCYHTNWAQYRTAPYTFLPADIDPLLCTHIIYSFGKVVGNTIQPYEWNDESTDWSVGKYKETANLKMKNPDLKILLAIGGWTHGSAPFTALVDNTQDMETFAAYVIEYLRYINFDGLDLDWEYPANRGSPPEDKLRFTDLCRILRRAFENEANQFGRSRLLLTAAVAAGEETVNSAYDIPAISQELDFINLMAYDLHGSWENFLGHNSPLYARSDESTEQKTLNQDYAINLWLNGGTPKEKLILGLGLYGRSFKMGSSSHALGSPASGGGAAGRYTREAGFLSFYEVCHNLANGWSRVWNDEQKVPYAYKGDQWVGYDDLQSITVKAEYVKNKKLGGSMVWAMDLDDFTNSCGFGINPLMSKLKKLLPTDSVAPTGNPQTQAPSSSKPTESPSTAKPTESPSTAKPTKAISTIQPTQSPNTVGPDANSYKRVCYHTNWAQYRTAPYKFFPADIDPSLCTHIIYSFGKVVGNTIQPYEWNDKSTDWSVGKYEETANLKMKNPDLKILLAIGGWTHGSAPFTALVDNTQDMETFAANAIKYLRNINFDGLDLDWEYPANRGSPPEDKHRFTQLCKILRSAFEDDAKRIGRPRLLLTAAVAAGEGTIETAYEIGYISKELDFINLMAYDLHGSWENFLGHNSPLYARNDESTEQKKLNQDYAVNLWLNGGTPKEKLILGLGLYGRSFKMGSSSHALGSPASGGGTAGRYTGEAGFLSFYEVCENLANGWTRVWNDEQKVPYAYKGDQWVGYDDLESIQIKAEYIRQNGLGGSMVWAIDLDDITNSCGLGINPLMSKLKDMLPDSTVQPTKATSTVEPTQSPTAQPTLAPTTVQPTKAPTTAQPTQAPTTAKPTQAPTTAKPTQAPTTAQPTPAPTTAKPTQAPTTAQTTHAPTTSQPTQAPTTKIPGGCGAPVNCANGKFYVDACDPKVYYQCGHGIAHKYKCGTGTLWDSSKNICNWDYIVNPTTPDPCAPTDCVEGHMYGDSCDDQSYYICFGGKPSKHTCADGTLWDSSIDKCNWEGKVGAKRCAPVNCESGKFYGDNCDDKVYYSCWNGVAYRYDCAHGTEWDASIKNCNWVKR
;
A
#
# COMPACT_ATOMS: atom_id res chain seq x y z
N MET A 1 48.49 -54.59 4.53
CA MET A 1 48.96 -54.35 3.14
C MET A 1 48.10 -53.27 2.50
N MET A 2 48.63 -52.62 1.45
CA MET A 2 47.96 -51.71 0.50
C MET A 2 46.91 -50.71 1.03
N VAL A 3 47.28 -49.44 1.01
CA VAL A 3 46.37 -48.29 1.03
C VAL A 3 45.92 -48.00 -0.40
N THR A 4 44.62 -47.85 -0.65
CA THR A 4 44.08 -47.16 -1.84
C THR A 4 43.82 -45.70 -1.50
N LYS A 5 44.57 -44.79 -2.12
CA LYS A 5 44.36 -43.34 -2.01
C LYS A 5 43.42 -42.86 -3.11
N TRP A 6 42.52 -41.94 -2.77
CA TRP A 6 42.18 -40.81 -3.63
C TRP A 6 42.38 -39.53 -2.81
N ASN A 7 42.91 -38.49 -3.45
CA ASN A 7 43.24 -37.19 -2.87
C ASN A 7 42.87 -36.08 -3.90
N PRO A 8 42.84 -34.79 -3.55
CA PRO A 8 41.86 -33.86 -4.12
C PRO A 8 42.50 -32.85 -5.10
N GLN A 9 41.98 -31.61 -5.08
CA GLN A 9 42.40 -30.41 -5.83
C GLN A 9 41.84 -30.26 -7.25
N PHE A 10 40.68 -29.61 -7.33
CA PHE A 10 40.57 -28.42 -8.18
C PHE A 10 40.64 -27.20 -7.25
N LEU A 11 41.61 -26.30 -7.48
CA LEU A 11 41.77 -25.08 -6.69
C LEU A 11 41.16 -23.90 -7.46
N ILE A 12 40.20 -23.21 -6.85
CA ILE A 12 39.57 -22.02 -7.44
C ILE A 12 40.51 -20.81 -7.26
N LEU A 13 40.77 -20.09 -8.35
CA LEU A 13 41.59 -18.87 -8.33
C LEU A 13 40.72 -17.61 -8.44
N THR A 14 40.01 -17.25 -7.37
CA THR A 14 39.29 -15.97 -7.29
C THR A 14 40.17 -14.91 -6.67
N VAL A 15 40.51 -13.87 -7.42
CA VAL A 15 41.20 -12.68 -6.88
C VAL A 15 40.18 -11.87 -6.08
N VAL A 16 40.21 -12.00 -4.75
CA VAL A 16 39.36 -11.20 -3.85
C VAL A 16 39.91 -9.79 -3.74
N LEU A 17 39.30 -8.87 -4.49
CA LEU A 17 39.38 -7.44 -4.22
C LEU A 17 38.71 -7.17 -2.86
N PHE A 18 39.52 -6.93 -1.83
CA PHE A 18 39.04 -6.46 -0.52
C PHE A 18 38.60 -4.98 -0.63
N ALA A 19 37.48 -4.74 -1.30
CA ALA A 19 36.69 -3.54 -1.07
C ALA A 19 36.09 -3.65 0.34
N SER A 20 36.43 -2.72 1.23
CA SER A 20 35.82 -2.64 2.56
C SER A 20 34.38 -2.15 2.42
N VAL A 21 33.44 -3.10 2.30
CA VAL A 21 32.00 -2.82 2.30
C VAL A 21 31.64 -2.17 3.64
N ALA A 22 31.22 -0.91 3.60
CA ALA A 22 30.59 -0.28 4.76
C ALA A 22 29.30 -1.06 5.09
N HIS A 23 29.14 -1.42 6.36
CA HIS A 23 27.96 -2.12 6.86
C HIS A 23 27.18 -1.17 7.76
N GLY A 24 25.89 -1.02 7.46
CA GLY A 24 25.01 -0.08 8.14
C GLY A 24 24.90 -0.30 9.64
N TYR A 25 24.69 0.78 10.39
CA TYR A 25 24.56 0.73 11.84
C TYR A 25 23.27 -0.01 12.25
N LYS A 26 23.41 -0.95 13.20
CA LYS A 26 22.25 -1.56 13.84
C LYS A 26 21.58 -0.53 14.75
N ARG A 27 20.27 -0.37 14.58
CA ARG A 27 19.38 0.30 15.53
C ARG A 27 18.52 -0.79 16.15
N VAL A 28 18.79 -1.13 17.40
CA VAL A 28 18.15 -2.24 18.13
C VAL A 28 17.18 -1.64 19.14
N CYS A 29 15.95 -2.15 19.23
CA CYS A 29 14.91 -1.48 19.99
C CYS A 29 14.06 -2.49 20.77
N TYR A 30 14.07 -2.39 22.09
CA TYR A 30 13.22 -3.23 22.95
C TYR A 30 11.81 -2.64 23.06
N HIS A 31 10.79 -3.48 22.93
CA HIS A 31 9.39 -3.14 23.21
C HIS A 31 8.92 -3.93 24.43
N THR A 32 8.44 -3.24 25.47
CA THR A 32 7.96 -3.89 26.70
C THR A 32 6.47 -4.24 26.58
N ASN A 33 6.13 -5.53 26.72
CA ASN A 33 4.76 -6.01 26.53
C ASN A 33 3.78 -5.52 27.61
N TRP A 34 4.27 -5.15 28.80
CA TRP A 34 3.46 -4.54 29.87
C TRP A 34 3.11 -3.06 29.62
N ALA A 35 3.69 -2.40 28.60
CA ALA A 35 3.28 -1.05 28.20
C ALA A 35 1.81 -0.98 27.74
N GLN A 36 1.21 -2.12 27.38
CA GLN A 36 -0.22 -2.26 27.10
C GLN A 36 -1.13 -1.91 28.29
N TYR A 37 -0.61 -1.91 29.53
CA TYR A 37 -1.37 -1.62 30.75
C TYR A 37 -1.26 -0.17 31.22
N ARG A 38 -0.47 0.68 30.53
CA ARG A 38 -0.42 2.11 30.80
C ARG A 38 -1.71 2.77 30.36
N THR A 39 -2.14 3.80 31.09
CA THR A 39 -3.35 4.57 30.74
C THR A 39 -3.09 5.50 29.56
N ALA A 40 -4.08 5.56 28.65
CA ALA A 40 -4.09 6.45 27.49
C ALA A 40 -3.71 7.91 27.85
N PRO A 41 -2.98 8.61 26.96
CA PRO A 41 -2.58 8.17 25.62
C PRO A 41 -1.32 7.28 25.59
N TYR A 42 -0.71 6.94 26.72
CA TYR A 42 0.57 6.21 26.77
C TYR A 42 0.45 4.68 26.88
N THR A 43 -0.71 4.14 26.51
CA THR A 43 -0.85 2.72 26.16
C THR A 43 0.00 2.46 24.91
N PHE A 44 0.84 1.42 24.91
CA PHE A 44 1.68 1.10 23.75
C PHE A 44 1.62 -0.39 23.42
N LEU A 45 1.36 -0.70 22.16
CA LEU A 45 1.17 -2.02 21.59
C LEU A 45 2.13 -2.22 20.39
N PRO A 46 2.31 -3.46 19.89
CA PRO A 46 3.07 -3.70 18.66
C PRO A 46 2.54 -2.91 17.44
N ALA A 47 1.25 -2.58 17.41
CA ALA A 47 0.64 -1.77 16.37
C ALA A 47 1.16 -0.32 16.31
N ASP A 48 1.58 0.25 17.46
CA ASP A 48 2.06 1.63 17.61
C ASP A 48 3.54 1.80 17.22
N ILE A 49 4.22 0.70 16.89
CA ILE A 49 5.63 0.72 16.49
C ILE A 49 5.76 1.14 15.01
N ASP A 50 6.51 2.23 14.75
CA ASP A 50 7.11 2.48 13.42
C ASP A 50 8.29 1.50 13.22
N PRO A 51 8.17 0.52 12.32
CA PRO A 51 9.21 -0.48 12.10
C PRO A 51 10.36 0.04 11.22
N LEU A 52 10.28 1.26 10.70
CA LEU A 52 11.37 1.92 9.96
C LEU A 52 12.32 2.67 10.91
N LEU A 53 11.95 2.94 12.17
CA LEU A 53 12.88 3.49 13.17
C LEU A 53 14.07 2.55 13.38
N CYS A 54 13.77 1.26 13.51
CA CYS A 54 14.67 0.24 14.01
C CYS A 54 15.09 -0.74 12.91
N THR A 55 16.29 -1.29 13.04
CA THR A 55 16.77 -2.42 12.21
C THR A 55 16.43 -3.76 12.83
N HIS A 56 16.37 -3.78 14.16
CA HIS A 56 16.05 -4.93 14.98
C HIS A 56 15.03 -4.47 16.03
N ILE A 57 13.90 -5.15 16.13
CA ILE A 57 12.97 -5.03 17.26
C ILE A 57 13.14 -6.27 18.12
N ILE A 58 13.19 -6.09 19.43
CA ILE A 58 13.27 -7.17 20.40
C ILE A 58 12.04 -7.09 21.30
N TYR A 59 11.27 -8.17 21.32
CA TYR A 59 10.05 -8.24 22.11
C TYR A 59 10.38 -8.70 23.53
N SER A 60 10.10 -7.86 24.52
CA SER A 60 10.32 -8.14 25.94
C SER A 60 8.98 -8.49 26.62
N PHE A 61 8.74 -9.72 27.06
CA PHE A 61 9.64 -10.89 27.08
C PHE A 61 8.88 -12.20 26.87
N GLY A 62 9.63 -13.28 26.62
CA GLY A 62 9.24 -14.65 26.96
C GLY A 62 9.88 -15.13 28.28
N LYS A 63 9.33 -16.19 28.88
CA LYS A 63 9.84 -16.81 30.12
C LYS A 63 10.54 -18.14 29.80
N VAL A 64 11.68 -18.41 30.42
CA VAL A 64 12.25 -19.78 30.45
C VAL A 64 11.46 -20.60 31.46
N VAL A 65 10.93 -21.76 31.05
CA VAL A 65 10.20 -22.68 31.92
C VAL A 65 10.69 -24.09 31.66
N GLY A 66 11.55 -24.60 32.55
CA GLY A 66 12.30 -25.83 32.32
C GLY A 66 13.18 -25.69 31.07
N ASN A 67 13.00 -26.61 30.12
CA ASN A 67 13.66 -26.61 28.81
C ASN A 67 12.75 -26.09 27.68
N THR A 68 11.80 -25.18 27.99
CA THR A 68 10.90 -24.53 27.02
C THR A 68 10.82 -23.00 27.22
N ILE A 69 10.28 -22.29 26.22
CA ILE A 69 9.84 -20.89 26.35
C ILE A 69 8.32 -20.86 26.57
N GLN A 70 7.83 -19.91 27.37
CA GLN A 70 6.40 -19.61 27.50
C GLN A 70 6.11 -18.09 27.37
N PRO A 71 4.92 -17.70 26.89
CA PRO A 71 4.48 -16.31 26.84
C PRO A 71 4.47 -15.66 28.23
N TYR A 72 4.87 -14.38 28.34
CA TYR A 72 4.85 -13.67 29.62
C TYR A 72 3.42 -13.22 29.95
N GLU A 73 2.77 -12.59 28.98
CA GLU A 73 1.40 -12.07 29.03
C GLU A 73 0.38 -13.05 28.42
N TRP A 74 -0.86 -12.97 28.89
CA TRP A 74 -1.98 -13.82 28.47
C TRP A 74 -2.37 -13.68 26.99
N ASN A 75 -1.89 -12.62 26.32
CA ASN A 75 -2.18 -12.30 24.92
C ASN A 75 -0.94 -12.23 24.02
N ASP A 76 0.24 -12.67 24.48
CA ASP A 76 1.43 -12.76 23.62
C ASP A 76 1.19 -13.76 22.46
N GLU A 77 0.61 -14.93 22.75
CA GLU A 77 0.25 -15.94 21.75
C GLU A 77 -1.13 -15.70 21.12
N SER A 78 -1.33 -16.23 19.90
CA SER A 78 -2.60 -16.11 19.18
C SER A 78 -3.57 -17.22 19.56
N THR A 79 -4.88 -16.93 19.51
CA THR A 79 -5.96 -17.91 19.67
C THR A 79 -6.80 -17.97 18.39
N ASP A 80 -7.68 -18.96 18.28
CA ASP A 80 -8.65 -19.08 17.16
C ASP A 80 -9.52 -17.82 16.96
N TRP A 81 -9.62 -16.96 17.99
CA TRP A 81 -10.50 -15.79 18.03
C TRP A 81 -9.74 -14.45 18.11
N SER A 82 -8.41 -14.46 18.28
CA SER A 82 -7.61 -13.25 18.52
C SER A 82 -6.15 -13.39 18.08
N VAL A 83 -5.65 -12.44 17.30
CA VAL A 83 -4.21 -12.33 17.00
C VAL A 83 -3.46 -11.93 18.28
N GLY A 84 -2.38 -12.66 18.60
CA GLY A 84 -1.53 -12.39 19.77
C GLY A 84 -0.41 -11.40 19.49
N LYS A 85 0.15 -10.80 20.54
CA LYS A 85 1.15 -9.72 20.44
C LYS A 85 2.47 -10.15 19.83
N TYR A 86 2.90 -11.41 19.95
CA TYR A 86 3.99 -11.95 19.14
C TYR A 86 3.65 -11.88 17.65
N LYS A 87 2.44 -12.29 17.24
CA LYS A 87 2.03 -12.28 15.83
C LYS A 87 1.83 -10.85 15.31
N GLU A 88 1.27 -9.94 16.11
CA GLU A 88 1.24 -8.49 15.79
C GLU A 88 2.66 -7.92 15.61
N THR A 89 3.62 -8.33 16.43
CA THR A 89 5.03 -7.91 16.31
C THR A 89 5.68 -8.51 15.06
N ALA A 90 5.57 -9.82 14.83
CA ALA A 90 6.10 -10.49 13.64
C ALA A 90 5.58 -9.87 12.33
N ASN A 91 4.33 -9.43 12.35
CA ASN A 91 3.66 -8.72 11.27
C ASN A 91 4.31 -7.35 10.95
N LEU A 92 5.12 -6.74 11.82
CA LEU A 92 5.87 -5.51 11.50
C LEU A 92 6.84 -5.66 10.32
N LYS A 93 7.31 -6.90 10.03
CA LYS A 93 8.10 -7.21 8.83
C LYS A 93 7.37 -6.94 7.51
N MET A 94 6.04 -6.87 7.54
CA MET A 94 5.23 -6.59 6.35
C MET A 94 5.35 -5.12 5.91
N LYS A 95 5.56 -4.22 6.88
CA LYS A 95 5.88 -2.80 6.65
C LYS A 95 7.38 -2.64 6.29
N ASN A 96 8.27 -3.38 6.97
CA ASN A 96 9.72 -3.35 6.74
C ASN A 96 10.31 -4.77 6.61
N PRO A 97 10.47 -5.35 5.41
CA PRO A 97 11.00 -6.70 5.24
C PRO A 97 12.45 -6.90 5.70
N ASP A 98 13.25 -5.83 5.73
CA ASP A 98 14.62 -5.86 6.23
C ASP A 98 14.69 -5.86 7.76
N LEU A 99 13.62 -5.48 8.46
CA LEU A 99 13.50 -5.56 9.92
C LEU A 99 13.79 -6.98 10.42
N LYS A 100 14.55 -7.08 11.49
CA LYS A 100 14.75 -8.33 12.22
C LYS A 100 13.99 -8.29 13.55
N ILE A 101 13.30 -9.37 13.90
CA ILE A 101 12.45 -9.43 15.09
C ILE A 101 12.88 -10.60 15.95
N LEU A 102 13.36 -10.31 17.16
CA LEU A 102 13.86 -11.29 18.11
C LEU A 102 12.97 -11.35 19.34
N LEU A 103 12.92 -12.50 20.00
CA LEU A 103 12.26 -12.66 21.29
C LEU A 103 13.33 -12.55 22.37
N ALA A 104 13.23 -11.56 23.24
CA ALA A 104 14.03 -11.57 24.45
C ALA A 104 13.41 -12.55 25.45
N ILE A 105 14.25 -13.35 26.08
CA ILE A 105 13.86 -14.20 27.21
C ILE A 105 14.60 -13.77 28.46
N GLY A 106 13.88 -13.73 29.59
CA GLY A 106 14.43 -13.31 30.87
C GLY A 106 14.00 -11.92 31.31
N GLY A 107 14.98 -11.02 31.46
CA GLY A 107 14.83 -9.70 32.08
C GLY A 107 14.82 -9.74 33.61
N TRP A 108 15.05 -8.58 34.21
CA TRP A 108 15.26 -8.37 35.66
C TRP A 108 14.33 -9.17 36.58
N THR A 109 13.03 -9.19 36.26
CA THR A 109 11.97 -9.81 37.08
C THR A 109 11.89 -11.33 36.96
N HIS A 110 12.44 -11.93 35.90
CA HIS A 110 12.50 -13.39 35.74
C HIS A 110 13.55 -14.02 36.66
N GLY A 111 14.66 -13.30 36.88
CA GLY A 111 15.76 -13.72 37.76
C GLY A 111 16.61 -14.86 37.21
N SER A 112 17.68 -15.21 37.91
CA SER A 112 18.66 -16.17 37.42
C SER A 112 18.24 -17.65 37.53
N ALA A 113 17.37 -18.00 38.49
CA ALA A 113 17.09 -19.40 38.82
C ALA A 113 16.54 -20.28 37.67
N PRO A 114 15.63 -19.79 36.79
CA PRO A 114 15.18 -20.57 35.64
C PRO A 114 16.30 -20.86 34.64
N PHE A 115 17.19 -19.88 34.40
CA PHE A 115 18.36 -20.06 33.55
C PHE A 115 19.38 -21.02 34.16
N THR A 116 19.72 -20.88 35.46
CA THR A 116 20.58 -21.82 36.18
C THR A 116 20.06 -23.26 36.05
N ALA A 117 18.76 -23.47 36.23
CA ALA A 117 18.15 -24.80 36.09
C ALA A 117 18.23 -25.36 34.66
N LEU A 118 18.11 -24.51 33.63
CA LEU A 118 18.29 -24.89 32.22
C LEU A 118 19.74 -25.28 31.90
N VAL A 119 20.72 -24.52 32.41
CA VAL A 119 22.14 -24.70 32.03
C VAL A 119 22.93 -25.66 32.93
N ASP A 120 22.31 -26.18 33.99
CA ASP A 120 22.89 -27.23 34.84
C ASP A 120 23.06 -28.57 34.09
N ASN A 121 22.27 -28.81 33.04
CA ASN A 121 22.27 -30.02 32.23
C ASN A 121 22.40 -29.72 30.72
N THR A 122 23.45 -30.25 30.08
CA THR A 122 23.66 -30.15 28.62
C THR A 122 22.49 -30.70 27.81
N GLN A 123 21.83 -31.77 28.26
CA GLN A 123 20.72 -32.35 27.51
C GLN A 123 19.48 -31.44 27.50
N ASP A 124 19.27 -30.67 28.57
CA ASP A 124 18.20 -29.68 28.64
C ASP A 124 18.52 -28.45 27.78
N MET A 125 19.79 -28.01 27.72
CA MET A 125 20.22 -26.97 26.76
C MET A 125 20.02 -27.40 25.30
N GLU A 126 20.30 -28.67 24.94
CA GLU A 126 20.04 -29.20 23.59
C GLU A 126 18.54 -29.31 23.30
N THR A 127 17.74 -29.79 24.27
CA THR A 127 16.27 -29.89 24.13
C THR A 127 15.63 -28.52 23.96
N PHE A 128 16.08 -27.55 24.77
CA PHE A 128 15.70 -26.15 24.66
C PHE A 128 16.09 -25.54 23.31
N ALA A 129 17.31 -25.78 22.82
CA ALA A 129 17.71 -25.27 21.51
C ALA A 129 16.86 -25.82 20.36
N ALA A 130 16.41 -27.08 20.43
CA ALA A 130 15.46 -27.65 19.49
C ALA A 130 14.06 -27.01 19.60
N TYR A 131 13.55 -26.83 20.83
CA TYR A 131 12.27 -26.16 21.09
C TYR A 131 12.27 -24.70 20.59
N VAL A 132 13.34 -23.95 20.88
CA VAL A 132 13.54 -22.55 20.43
C VAL A 132 13.47 -22.43 18.92
N ILE A 133 14.06 -23.37 18.18
CA ILE A 133 13.96 -23.41 16.71
C ILE A 133 12.50 -23.53 16.27
N GLU A 134 11.76 -24.51 16.80
CA GLU A 134 10.36 -24.73 16.42
C GLU A 134 9.49 -23.52 16.77
N TYR A 135 9.64 -23.02 18.00
CA TYR A 135 8.86 -21.91 18.55
C TYR A 135 9.08 -20.59 17.81
N LEU A 136 10.34 -20.19 17.59
CA LEU A 136 10.66 -18.95 16.87
C LEU A 136 10.21 -19.01 15.41
N ARG A 137 10.32 -20.18 14.75
CA ARG A 137 9.82 -20.36 13.39
C ARG A 137 8.28 -20.33 13.34
N TYR A 138 7.60 -20.89 14.34
CA TYR A 138 6.14 -20.84 14.48
C TYR A 138 5.61 -19.41 14.65
N ILE A 139 6.20 -18.61 15.55
CA ILE A 139 5.81 -17.19 15.74
C ILE A 139 6.35 -16.25 14.64
N ASN A 140 7.10 -16.78 13.65
CA ASN A 140 7.76 -16.04 12.56
C ASN A 140 8.76 -14.96 13.05
N PHE A 141 9.58 -15.29 14.03
CA PHE A 141 10.69 -14.46 14.53
C PHE A 141 12.01 -14.86 13.84
N ASP A 142 12.96 -13.91 13.78
CA ASP A 142 14.27 -14.10 13.15
C ASP A 142 15.36 -14.54 14.12
N GLY A 143 15.10 -14.59 15.44
CA GLY A 143 16.12 -14.96 16.41
C GLY A 143 15.72 -14.86 17.88
N LEU A 144 16.68 -15.15 18.74
CA LEU A 144 16.58 -15.12 20.20
C LEU A 144 17.53 -14.08 20.77
N ASP A 145 17.07 -13.30 21.74
CA ASP A 145 17.91 -12.46 22.59
C ASP A 145 17.93 -13.02 24.02
N LEU A 146 19.13 -13.26 24.55
CA LEU A 146 19.33 -13.79 25.91
C LEU A 146 19.48 -12.62 26.88
N ASP A 147 18.45 -12.33 27.66
CA ASP A 147 18.47 -11.32 28.72
C ASP A 147 18.52 -11.98 30.10
N TRP A 148 19.62 -12.69 30.36
CA TRP A 148 19.89 -13.24 31.68
C TRP A 148 20.57 -12.17 32.54
N GLU A 149 19.82 -11.66 33.52
CA GLU A 149 20.31 -10.73 34.54
C GLU A 149 20.52 -11.42 35.91
N TYR A 150 21.69 -11.93 36.29
CA TYR A 150 22.90 -12.17 35.50
C TYR A 150 23.51 -13.54 35.88
N PRO A 151 24.23 -14.24 34.96
CA PRO A 151 25.01 -15.41 35.31
C PRO A 151 26.01 -15.11 36.45
N ALA A 152 26.25 -16.07 37.35
CA ALA A 152 27.10 -15.90 38.54
C ALA A 152 26.66 -14.80 39.54
N ASN A 153 25.50 -14.17 39.35
CA ASN A 153 24.95 -13.14 40.24
C ASN A 153 23.46 -13.39 40.53
N ARG A 154 22.88 -12.60 41.47
CA ARG A 154 21.45 -12.64 41.85
C ARG A 154 20.93 -14.05 42.21
N GLY A 155 21.80 -14.90 42.75
CA GLY A 155 21.49 -16.29 43.15
C GLY A 155 21.93 -17.38 42.17
N SER A 156 22.45 -17.03 40.98
CA SER A 156 23.14 -17.99 40.11
C SER A 156 24.55 -18.29 40.62
N PRO A 157 25.00 -19.56 40.57
CA PRO A 157 26.34 -19.98 40.99
C PRO A 157 27.45 -19.55 39.99
N PRO A 158 28.72 -19.43 40.43
CA PRO A 158 29.84 -18.97 39.59
C PRO A 158 30.07 -19.79 38.31
N GLU A 159 29.76 -21.08 38.33
CA GLU A 159 29.87 -22.01 37.21
C GLU A 159 29.04 -21.58 35.99
N ASP A 160 27.94 -20.84 36.22
CA ASP A 160 27.04 -20.39 35.16
C ASP A 160 27.70 -19.40 34.19
N LYS A 161 28.81 -18.75 34.56
CA LYS A 161 29.67 -17.97 33.63
C LYS A 161 30.06 -18.78 32.40
N LEU A 162 30.48 -20.04 32.62
CA LEU A 162 30.90 -20.94 31.57
C LEU A 162 29.69 -21.64 30.92
N ARG A 163 28.68 -22.00 31.72
CA ARG A 163 27.48 -22.67 31.20
C ARG A 163 26.62 -21.77 30.30
N PHE A 164 26.57 -20.45 30.57
CA PHE A 164 26.00 -19.46 29.66
C PHE A 164 26.74 -19.40 28.32
N THR A 165 28.07 -19.55 28.35
CA THR A 165 28.91 -19.63 27.14
C THR A 165 28.60 -20.90 26.34
N ASP A 166 28.41 -22.05 27.01
CA ASP A 166 28.00 -23.29 26.35
C ASP A 166 26.54 -23.26 25.85
N LEU A 167 25.61 -22.60 26.54
CA LEU A 167 24.26 -22.33 26.05
C LEU A 167 24.30 -21.54 24.73
N CYS A 168 25.09 -20.46 24.69
CA CYS A 168 25.28 -19.65 23.47
C CYS A 168 25.80 -20.53 22.32
N ARG A 169 26.80 -21.36 22.58
CA ARG A 169 27.41 -22.30 21.62
C ARG A 169 26.45 -23.37 21.11
N ILE A 170 25.61 -23.92 21.99
CA ILE A 170 24.61 -24.95 21.65
C ILE A 170 23.51 -24.33 20.78
N LEU A 171 22.94 -23.19 21.18
CA LEU A 171 21.95 -22.45 20.39
C LEU A 171 22.52 -22.05 19.02
N ARG A 172 23.72 -21.48 18.98
CA ARG A 172 24.39 -21.06 17.75
C ARG A 172 24.58 -22.22 16.77
N ARG A 173 25.08 -23.36 17.26
CA ARG A 173 25.27 -24.58 16.45
C ARG A 173 23.93 -25.16 15.97
N ALA A 174 22.91 -25.17 16.83
CA ALA A 174 21.57 -25.64 16.46
C ALA A 174 20.98 -24.79 15.32
N PHE A 175 21.06 -23.46 15.44
CA PHE A 175 20.60 -22.53 14.42
C PHE A 175 21.39 -22.67 13.10
N GLU A 176 22.70 -22.90 13.14
CA GLU A 176 23.52 -23.19 11.95
C GLU A 176 23.15 -24.51 11.27
N ASN A 177 22.97 -25.59 12.04
CA ASN A 177 22.55 -26.89 11.51
C ASN A 177 21.18 -26.81 10.83
N GLU A 178 20.22 -26.14 11.47
CA GLU A 178 18.86 -25.89 10.97
C GLU A 178 18.89 -25.16 9.62
N ALA A 179 19.57 -24.01 9.57
CA ALA A 179 19.72 -23.21 8.36
C ALA A 179 20.29 -24.01 7.17
N ASN A 180 21.34 -24.80 7.44
CA ASN A 180 21.99 -25.64 6.43
C ASN A 180 21.12 -26.83 5.99
N GLN A 181 20.34 -27.42 6.90
CA GLN A 181 19.46 -28.56 6.61
C GLN A 181 18.27 -28.17 5.72
N PHE A 182 17.68 -27.00 5.97
CA PHE A 182 16.45 -26.56 5.28
C PHE A 182 16.69 -25.47 4.22
N GLY A 183 17.94 -25.04 4.01
CA GLY A 183 18.31 -24.06 2.98
C GLY A 183 17.75 -22.65 3.21
N ARG A 184 17.55 -22.25 4.48
CA ARG A 184 16.92 -20.97 4.86
C ARG A 184 17.80 -20.12 5.77
N SER A 185 17.52 -18.82 5.83
CA SER A 185 18.27 -17.85 6.65
C SER A 185 18.34 -18.28 8.11
N ARG A 186 19.55 -18.33 8.67
CA ARG A 186 19.80 -18.70 10.08
C ARG A 186 19.09 -17.76 11.05
N LEU A 187 18.58 -18.33 12.15
CA LEU A 187 18.11 -17.55 13.31
C LEU A 187 19.27 -16.79 13.98
N LEU A 188 19.07 -15.49 14.24
CA LEU A 188 20.00 -14.65 14.98
C LEU A 188 20.07 -15.08 16.46
N LEU A 189 21.24 -14.93 17.06
CA LEU A 189 21.43 -15.13 18.49
C LEU A 189 22.16 -13.92 19.09
N THR A 190 21.51 -13.21 20.00
CA THR A 190 22.05 -12.01 20.66
C THR A 190 21.90 -12.13 22.18
N ALA A 191 22.49 -11.19 22.93
CA ALA A 191 22.30 -11.10 24.36
C ALA A 191 22.30 -9.64 24.83
N ALA A 192 21.47 -9.35 25.81
CA ALA A 192 21.60 -8.18 26.67
C ALA A 192 22.67 -8.47 27.75
N VAL A 193 23.58 -7.53 27.99
CA VAL A 193 24.71 -7.74 28.91
C VAL A 193 24.99 -6.55 29.80
N ALA A 194 25.48 -6.83 31.01
CA ALA A 194 25.82 -5.83 32.01
C ALA A 194 26.93 -4.85 31.56
N ALA A 195 26.86 -3.61 32.06
CA ALA A 195 27.88 -2.58 31.86
C ALA A 195 28.86 -2.43 33.04
N GLY A 196 28.46 -2.78 34.26
CA GLY A 196 29.29 -2.65 35.47
C GLY A 196 30.41 -3.69 35.55
N GLU A 197 31.63 -3.24 35.87
CA GLU A 197 32.85 -4.06 35.79
C GLU A 197 32.79 -5.35 36.63
N GLU A 198 32.29 -5.28 37.86
CA GLU A 198 32.18 -6.45 38.73
C GLU A 198 31.29 -7.54 38.11
N THR A 199 30.08 -7.18 37.69
CA THR A 199 29.12 -8.07 37.03
C THR A 199 29.65 -8.62 35.72
N VAL A 200 30.32 -7.80 34.90
CA VAL A 200 30.94 -8.24 33.64
C VAL A 200 32.02 -9.29 33.91
N ASN A 201 32.88 -9.05 34.90
CA ASN A 201 33.95 -9.96 35.28
C ASN A 201 33.44 -11.25 35.93
N SER A 202 32.32 -11.24 36.67
CA SER A 202 31.69 -12.47 37.19
C SER A 202 30.93 -13.24 36.10
N ALA A 203 30.09 -12.57 35.31
CA ALA A 203 29.08 -13.21 34.47
C ALA A 203 29.57 -13.77 33.13
N TYR A 204 30.60 -13.17 32.49
CA TYR A 204 30.86 -13.44 31.06
C TYR A 204 32.29 -13.86 30.71
N ASP A 205 32.43 -14.87 29.84
CA ASP A 205 33.64 -15.07 29.03
C ASP A 205 33.51 -14.22 27.75
N ILE A 206 33.98 -12.97 27.82
CA ILE A 206 33.80 -11.97 26.75
C ILE A 206 34.32 -12.47 25.39
N PRO A 207 35.56 -13.01 25.26
CA PRO A 207 36.03 -13.57 23.99
C PRO A 207 35.16 -14.70 23.44
N ALA A 208 34.68 -15.61 24.29
CA ALA A 208 33.91 -16.75 23.84
C ALA A 208 32.49 -16.37 23.40
N ILE A 209 31.72 -15.62 24.21
CA ILE A 209 30.36 -15.21 23.79
C ILE A 209 30.39 -14.26 22.61
N SER A 210 31.45 -13.45 22.46
CA SER A 210 31.66 -12.59 21.28
C SER A 210 31.90 -13.38 19.98
N GLN A 211 32.24 -14.67 20.05
CA GLN A 211 32.32 -15.54 18.87
C GLN A 211 30.93 -16.10 18.51
N GLU A 212 30.23 -16.70 19.48
CA GLU A 212 28.96 -17.40 19.28
C GLU A 212 27.80 -16.44 18.93
N LEU A 213 27.71 -15.27 19.58
CA LEU A 213 26.64 -14.29 19.38
C LEU A 213 26.81 -13.49 18.06
N ASP A 214 25.71 -13.07 17.44
CA ASP A 214 25.71 -12.23 16.25
C ASP A 214 26.06 -10.76 16.57
N PHE A 215 25.50 -10.23 17.66
CA PHE A 215 25.88 -8.96 18.28
C PHE A 215 25.49 -8.94 19.77
N ILE A 216 26.02 -7.95 20.49
CA ILE A 216 25.91 -7.82 21.95
C ILE A 216 25.28 -6.47 22.29
N ASN A 217 24.16 -6.50 23.01
CA ASN A 217 23.40 -5.33 23.46
C ASN A 217 23.90 -4.89 24.84
N LEU A 218 24.80 -3.92 24.90
CA LEU A 218 25.40 -3.46 26.16
C LEU A 218 24.44 -2.53 26.91
N MET A 219 23.98 -2.94 28.09
CA MET A 219 23.05 -2.18 28.94
C MET A 219 23.78 -1.04 29.69
N ALA A 220 24.23 -0.04 28.93
CA ALA A 220 24.98 1.12 29.44
C ALA A 220 24.07 2.23 29.99
N TYR A 221 23.11 1.84 30.83
CA TYR A 221 22.13 2.65 31.55
C TYR A 221 21.88 1.99 32.93
N ASP A 222 21.06 2.60 33.78
CA ASP A 222 20.94 2.25 35.21
C ASP A 222 22.30 2.22 35.93
N LEU A 223 23.24 3.07 35.48
CA LEU A 223 24.58 3.21 36.05
C LEU A 223 24.54 3.96 37.40
N HIS A 224 23.50 4.78 37.60
CA HIS A 224 23.12 5.40 38.87
C HIS A 224 21.60 5.41 39.03
N GLY A 225 21.12 5.39 40.27
CA GLY A 225 19.69 5.36 40.55
C GLY A 225 19.34 5.40 42.04
N SER A 226 18.04 5.31 42.36
CA SER A 226 17.49 5.59 43.69
C SER A 226 17.86 4.61 44.81
N TRP A 227 18.73 3.63 44.52
CA TRP A 227 19.44 2.82 45.50
C TRP A 227 20.64 3.56 46.14
N GLU A 228 21.10 4.65 45.52
CA GLU A 228 22.17 5.52 46.01
C GLU A 228 21.65 6.68 46.86
N ASN A 229 22.53 7.22 47.71
CA ASN A 229 22.26 8.38 48.57
C ASN A 229 22.78 9.71 47.99
N PHE A 230 23.06 9.77 46.69
CA PHE A 230 23.48 10.98 45.96
C PHE A 230 22.80 11.06 44.58
N LEU A 231 22.76 12.26 44.00
CA LEU A 231 22.21 12.50 42.66
C LEU A 231 23.18 12.02 41.58
N GLY A 232 22.95 10.83 41.02
CA GLY A 232 23.72 10.28 39.90
C GLY A 232 22.90 10.28 38.60
N HIS A 233 23.58 10.29 37.44
CA HIS A 233 22.90 10.28 36.13
C HIS A 233 22.65 8.84 35.64
N ASN A 234 21.50 8.57 35.00
CA ASN A 234 21.13 7.24 34.50
C ASN A 234 22.21 6.59 33.60
N SER A 235 22.73 7.37 32.65
CA SER A 235 23.53 6.90 31.50
C SER A 235 24.69 7.85 31.10
N PRO A 236 25.53 8.37 32.02
CA PRO A 236 26.56 9.36 31.70
C PRO A 236 27.55 8.84 30.66
N LEU A 237 27.90 9.64 29.64
CA LEU A 237 28.79 9.19 28.56
C LEU A 237 30.24 9.05 29.04
N TYR A 238 30.68 9.98 29.88
CA TYR A 238 32.00 9.99 30.53
C TYR A 238 31.84 10.25 32.03
N ALA A 239 32.88 9.95 32.81
CA ALA A 239 32.95 10.36 34.21
C ALA A 239 33.33 11.85 34.37
N ARG A 240 33.05 12.41 35.55
CA ARG A 240 33.48 13.76 35.97
C ARG A 240 34.85 13.71 36.64
N SER A 241 35.52 14.85 36.67
CA SER A 241 36.77 15.06 37.39
C SER A 241 36.64 14.86 38.91
N ASP A 242 35.49 15.19 39.51
CA ASP A 242 35.25 15.16 40.97
C ASP A 242 34.76 13.80 41.53
N GLU A 243 34.44 12.83 40.67
CA GLU A 243 33.96 11.50 41.07
C GLU A 243 35.04 10.61 41.72
N SER A 244 34.63 9.62 42.53
CA SER A 244 35.54 8.63 43.11
C SER A 244 36.13 7.70 42.04
N THR A 245 37.17 6.93 42.40
CA THR A 245 37.78 5.93 41.50
C THR A 245 36.76 4.90 41.01
N GLU A 246 35.85 4.52 41.90
CA GLU A 246 34.79 3.54 41.68
C GLU A 246 33.67 4.14 40.82
N GLN A 247 33.21 5.35 41.15
CA GLN A 247 32.23 6.09 40.33
C GLN A 247 32.74 6.34 38.90
N LYS A 248 34.06 6.51 38.71
CA LYS A 248 34.71 6.67 37.40
C LYS A 248 34.63 5.44 36.49
N THR A 249 34.11 4.29 36.95
CA THR A 249 33.77 3.14 36.08
C THR A 249 32.32 3.17 35.58
N LEU A 250 31.43 3.92 36.23
CA LEU A 250 29.98 3.92 35.99
C LEU A 250 29.57 4.89 34.86
N ASN A 251 30.18 4.74 33.68
CA ASN A 251 29.88 5.55 32.49
C ASN A 251 29.99 4.74 31.19
N GLN A 252 29.34 5.22 30.13
CA GLN A 252 29.23 4.50 28.86
C GLN A 252 30.58 4.33 28.15
N ASP A 253 31.51 5.29 28.26
CA ASP A 253 32.86 5.15 27.68
C ASP A 253 33.66 4.04 28.37
N TYR A 254 33.64 4.00 29.71
CA TYR A 254 34.29 2.96 30.48
C TYR A 254 33.73 1.56 30.14
N ALA A 255 32.40 1.41 30.19
CA ALA A 255 31.74 0.14 29.88
C ALA A 255 32.04 -0.37 28.45
N ILE A 256 32.00 0.53 27.45
CA ILE A 256 32.39 0.19 26.08
C ILE A 256 33.88 -0.21 26.01
N ASN A 257 34.78 0.53 26.66
CA ASN A 257 36.20 0.19 26.65
C ASN A 257 36.48 -1.15 27.34
N LEU A 258 35.76 -1.49 28.42
CA LEU A 258 35.87 -2.77 29.12
C LEU A 258 35.57 -3.95 28.17
N TRP A 259 34.43 -3.92 27.49
CA TRP A 259 34.03 -4.98 26.53
C TRP A 259 34.96 -5.05 25.31
N LEU A 260 35.44 -3.91 24.79
CA LEU A 260 36.40 -3.89 23.69
C LEU A 260 37.79 -4.42 24.10
N ASN A 261 38.27 -4.08 25.30
CA ASN A 261 39.52 -4.61 25.85
C ASN A 261 39.40 -6.09 26.22
N GLY A 262 38.20 -6.54 26.62
CA GLY A 262 37.84 -7.94 26.80
C GLY A 262 37.74 -8.74 25.48
N GLY A 263 37.91 -8.11 24.32
CA GLY A 263 38.04 -8.78 23.02
C GLY A 263 36.79 -8.80 22.14
N THR A 264 35.71 -8.09 22.49
CA THR A 264 34.53 -8.00 21.61
C THR A 264 34.83 -7.23 20.32
N PRO A 265 34.51 -7.78 19.12
CA PRO A 265 34.61 -7.04 17.87
C PRO A 265 33.71 -5.80 17.87
N LYS A 266 34.23 -4.66 17.39
CA LYS A 266 33.55 -3.36 17.50
C LYS A 266 32.20 -3.35 16.78
N GLU A 267 32.17 -3.98 15.61
CA GLU A 267 31.02 -4.21 14.74
C GLU A 267 29.92 -5.11 15.35
N LYS A 268 30.25 -5.85 16.43
CA LYS A 268 29.30 -6.63 17.24
C LYS A 268 28.84 -5.91 18.51
N LEU A 269 29.57 -4.92 19.02
CA LEU A 269 29.20 -4.22 20.26
C LEU A 269 28.20 -3.08 19.96
N ILE A 270 27.04 -3.12 20.61
CA ILE A 270 25.93 -2.17 20.41
C ILE A 270 25.71 -1.38 21.70
N LEU A 271 25.78 -0.04 21.62
CA LEU A 271 25.65 0.84 22.80
C LEU A 271 24.18 1.01 23.20
N GLY A 272 23.79 0.52 24.38
CA GLY A 272 22.47 0.75 24.97
C GLY A 272 22.24 2.20 25.44
N LEU A 273 21.01 2.66 25.29
CA LEU A 273 20.54 4.00 25.61
C LEU A 273 19.17 3.91 26.31
N GLY A 274 19.06 4.51 27.49
CA GLY A 274 17.79 4.57 28.22
C GLY A 274 16.92 5.71 27.71
N LEU A 275 15.72 5.42 27.18
CA LEU A 275 14.73 6.45 26.78
C LEU A 275 13.90 6.95 27.97
N TYR A 276 14.55 7.02 29.13
CA TYR A 276 14.00 7.33 30.44
C TYR A 276 15.09 7.94 31.32
N GLY A 277 14.69 8.48 32.47
CA GLY A 277 15.60 8.92 33.51
C GLY A 277 15.38 8.21 34.84
N ARG A 278 16.46 7.99 35.57
CA ARG A 278 16.42 7.63 37.00
C ARG A 278 16.24 8.91 37.80
N SER A 279 15.22 8.92 38.67
CA SER A 279 14.76 10.10 39.39
C SER A 279 15.05 9.99 40.88
N PHE A 280 15.26 11.13 41.52
CA PHE A 280 15.68 11.21 42.91
C PHE A 280 14.90 12.30 43.64
N LYS A 281 14.67 12.06 44.94
CA LYS A 281 14.27 13.10 45.88
C LYS A 281 15.52 13.70 46.50
N MET A 282 15.80 14.97 46.21
CA MET A 282 16.99 15.67 46.68
C MET A 282 17.01 15.75 48.21
N GLY A 283 18.15 15.38 48.81
CA GLY A 283 18.40 15.44 50.26
C GLY A 283 18.96 16.79 50.73
N SER A 284 19.08 17.77 49.82
CA SER A 284 19.55 19.13 50.08
C SER A 284 18.94 20.11 49.08
N SER A 285 19.22 21.41 49.22
CA SER A 285 18.88 22.42 48.23
C SER A 285 19.79 22.42 46.98
N SER A 286 20.84 21.59 46.95
CA SER A 286 21.73 21.45 45.80
C SER A 286 21.21 20.40 44.82
N HIS A 287 21.09 20.78 43.56
CA HIS A 287 20.66 19.95 42.43
C HIS A 287 21.84 19.45 41.57
N ALA A 288 23.09 19.71 41.98
CA ALA A 288 24.27 19.27 41.24
C ALA A 288 24.49 17.75 41.40
N LEU A 289 25.06 17.12 40.38
CA LEU A 289 25.47 15.70 40.43
C LEU A 289 26.42 15.46 41.61
N GLY A 290 26.23 14.34 42.32
CA GLY A 290 26.91 14.04 43.59
C GLY A 290 26.36 14.75 44.83
N SER A 291 25.36 15.65 44.72
CA SER A 291 24.68 16.21 45.90
C SER A 291 23.86 15.12 46.62
N PRO A 292 23.60 15.24 47.93
CA PRO A 292 22.83 14.23 48.66
C PRO A 292 21.43 13.99 48.10
N ALA A 293 21.01 12.72 48.10
CA ALA A 293 19.66 12.26 47.79
C ALA A 293 19.04 11.54 49.01
N SER A 294 17.72 11.44 49.03
CA SER A 294 16.92 10.89 50.14
C SER A 294 16.03 9.69 49.73
N GLY A 295 16.25 9.16 48.52
CA GLY A 295 15.45 8.11 47.89
C GLY A 295 15.03 8.48 46.47
N GLY A 296 14.15 7.67 45.88
CA GLY A 296 13.63 7.89 44.53
C GLY A 296 12.74 9.13 44.41
N GLY A 297 12.71 9.72 43.22
CA GLY A 297 11.79 10.79 42.87
C GLY A 297 10.34 10.31 42.86
N ALA A 298 9.40 11.26 42.96
CA ALA A 298 7.98 10.97 42.91
C ALA A 298 7.60 10.24 41.60
N ALA A 299 6.71 9.25 41.72
CA ALA A 299 6.33 8.38 40.62
C ALA A 299 5.65 9.15 39.46
N GLY A 300 6.00 8.77 38.23
CA GLY A 300 5.37 9.30 37.02
C GLY A 300 3.88 8.97 36.93
N ARG A 301 3.10 9.82 36.23
CA ARG A 301 1.65 9.64 36.05
C ARG A 301 1.29 8.34 35.31
N TYR A 302 2.15 7.91 34.41
CA TYR A 302 1.92 6.82 33.45
C TYR A 302 2.86 5.64 33.70
N THR A 303 4.12 5.89 34.06
CA THR A 303 5.08 4.83 34.47
C THR A 303 4.80 4.31 35.88
N ARG A 304 4.37 5.19 36.80
CA ARG A 304 3.93 4.88 38.17
C ARG A 304 4.97 4.23 39.09
N GLU A 305 6.23 4.16 38.66
CA GLU A 305 7.38 3.75 39.47
C GLU A 305 8.05 4.97 40.12
N ALA A 306 8.29 4.92 41.43
CA ALA A 306 9.08 5.94 42.12
C ALA A 306 10.57 5.69 41.88
N GLY A 307 11.34 6.73 41.54
CA GLY A 307 12.73 6.59 41.10
C GLY A 307 12.93 6.44 39.58
N PHE A 308 11.85 6.50 38.79
CA PHE A 308 11.86 6.33 37.34
C PHE A 308 10.91 7.34 36.66
N LEU A 309 11.29 7.87 35.49
CA LEU A 309 10.43 8.69 34.64
C LEU A 309 10.73 8.42 33.16
N SER A 310 9.71 8.17 32.35
CA SER A 310 9.82 8.10 30.88
C SER A 310 10.27 9.43 30.27
N PHE A 311 10.81 9.44 29.04
CA PHE A 311 11.20 10.69 28.38
C PHE A 311 10.01 11.66 28.23
N TYR A 312 8.81 11.15 27.90
CA TYR A 312 7.61 11.98 27.81
C TYR A 312 7.20 12.58 29.17
N GLU A 313 7.32 11.85 30.28
CA GLU A 313 7.08 12.43 31.62
C GLU A 313 8.12 13.49 32.00
N VAL A 314 9.39 13.33 31.62
CA VAL A 314 10.41 14.37 31.81
C VAL A 314 10.11 15.60 30.96
N CYS A 315 9.67 15.42 29.70
CA CYS A 315 9.31 16.55 28.84
C CYS A 315 8.07 17.31 29.36
N HIS A 316 7.04 16.60 29.87
CA HIS A 316 5.89 17.25 30.50
C HIS A 316 6.29 18.03 31.75
N ASN A 317 7.20 17.48 32.55
CA ASN A 317 7.76 18.15 33.72
C ASN A 317 8.50 19.45 33.34
N LEU A 318 9.33 19.42 32.29
CA LEU A 318 9.98 20.63 31.75
C LEU A 318 8.96 21.66 31.25
N ALA A 319 7.93 21.26 30.49
CA ALA A 319 6.85 22.13 30.06
C ALA A 319 6.07 22.74 31.26
N ASN A 320 5.96 22.00 32.37
CA ASN A 320 5.39 22.46 33.63
C ASN A 320 6.42 23.17 34.55
N GLY A 321 7.50 23.72 33.98
CA GLY A 321 8.45 24.58 34.68
C GLY A 321 9.42 23.86 35.62
N TRP A 322 9.89 22.67 35.24
CA TRP A 322 11.17 22.14 35.73
C TRP A 322 12.35 22.81 34.99
N SER A 323 13.49 22.95 35.66
CA SER A 323 14.71 23.52 35.08
C SER A 323 15.58 22.43 34.48
N ARG A 324 15.92 22.53 33.18
CA ARG A 324 16.95 21.69 32.52
C ARG A 324 18.34 22.27 32.75
N VAL A 325 19.31 21.42 33.05
CA VAL A 325 20.74 21.73 33.12
C VAL A 325 21.51 20.75 32.23
N TRP A 326 22.63 21.17 31.65
CA TRP A 326 23.55 20.31 30.91
C TRP A 326 24.84 20.12 31.72
N ASN A 327 25.29 18.88 31.93
CA ASN A 327 26.63 18.61 32.45
C ASN A 327 27.58 18.35 31.26
N ASP A 328 28.62 19.17 31.14
CA ASP A 328 29.52 19.12 29.99
C ASP A 328 30.72 18.17 30.16
N GLU A 329 30.96 17.61 31.35
CA GLU A 329 31.93 16.52 31.51
C GLU A 329 31.29 15.18 31.09
N GLN A 330 30.13 14.84 31.67
CA GLN A 330 29.38 13.62 31.37
C GLN A 330 28.62 13.65 30.02
N LYS A 331 28.51 14.82 29.37
CA LYS A 331 27.78 15.08 28.12
C LYS A 331 26.31 14.65 28.14
N VAL A 332 25.60 14.96 29.22
CA VAL A 332 24.20 14.58 29.46
C VAL A 332 23.42 15.68 30.19
N PRO A 333 22.09 15.76 30.03
CA PRO A 333 21.25 16.69 30.77
C PRO A 333 20.77 16.11 32.12
N TYR A 334 20.29 16.99 32.99
CA TYR A 334 19.37 16.62 34.07
C TYR A 334 18.28 17.68 34.22
N ALA A 335 17.19 17.33 34.88
CA ALA A 335 16.08 18.24 35.15
C ALA A 335 15.69 18.22 36.63
N TYR A 336 15.27 19.36 37.19
CA TYR A 336 14.86 19.44 38.60
C TYR A 336 13.77 20.49 38.87
N LYS A 337 12.99 20.29 39.94
CA LYS A 337 12.03 21.25 40.50
C LYS A 337 11.70 20.95 41.96
N GLY A 338 11.75 21.95 42.82
CA GLY A 338 11.47 21.76 44.25
C GLY A 338 12.51 20.84 44.89
N ASP A 339 12.06 19.68 45.40
CA ASP A 339 12.90 18.59 45.90
C ASP A 339 13.02 17.40 44.93
N GLN A 340 12.51 17.52 43.69
CA GLN A 340 12.51 16.47 42.67
C GLN A 340 13.61 16.69 41.63
N TRP A 341 14.26 15.61 41.19
CA TRP A 341 15.39 15.62 40.25
C TRP A 341 15.37 14.37 39.35
N VAL A 342 15.87 14.47 38.12
CA VAL A 342 16.00 13.34 37.18
C VAL A 342 17.18 13.51 36.21
N GLY A 343 17.99 12.46 36.06
CA GLY A 343 19.04 12.35 35.03
C GLY A 343 18.55 11.43 33.92
N TYR A 344 18.54 11.91 32.67
CA TYR A 344 17.83 11.32 31.52
C TYR A 344 18.56 11.65 30.21
N ASP A 345 18.27 10.90 29.13
CA ASP A 345 18.75 11.26 27.78
C ASP A 345 17.75 12.16 27.03
N ASP A 346 18.27 13.07 26.19
CA ASP A 346 17.46 13.92 25.30
C ASP A 346 18.09 14.11 23.92
N LEU A 347 17.45 14.89 23.05
CA LEU A 347 17.91 15.16 21.68
C LEU A 347 19.36 15.69 21.58
N GLN A 348 19.90 16.32 22.64
CA GLN A 348 21.30 16.75 22.69
C GLN A 348 22.22 15.58 23.04
N SER A 349 21.98 14.85 24.13
CA SER A 349 22.85 13.72 24.53
C SER A 349 22.77 12.55 23.54
N ILE A 350 21.59 12.25 23.00
CA ILE A 350 21.39 11.28 21.90
C ILE A 350 22.21 11.67 20.66
N THR A 351 22.39 12.97 20.38
CA THR A 351 23.29 13.40 19.28
C THR A 351 24.75 13.03 19.59
N VAL A 352 25.25 13.41 20.77
CA VAL A 352 26.64 13.16 21.17
C VAL A 352 26.94 11.66 21.26
N LYS A 353 26.00 10.87 21.77
CA LYS A 353 26.13 9.40 21.89
C LYS A 353 26.10 8.70 20.53
N ALA A 354 25.27 9.16 19.59
CA ALA A 354 25.32 8.67 18.21
C ALA A 354 26.63 9.04 17.49
N GLU A 355 27.20 10.21 17.77
CA GLU A 355 28.54 10.58 17.27
C GLU A 355 29.65 9.74 17.92
N TYR A 356 29.54 9.45 19.21
CA TYR A 356 30.42 8.52 19.92
C TYR A 356 30.42 7.11 19.32
N VAL A 357 29.23 6.55 19.01
CA VAL A 357 29.07 5.25 18.30
C VAL A 357 29.86 5.24 16.99
N LYS A 358 29.73 6.28 16.16
CA LYS A 358 30.47 6.44 14.90
C LYS A 358 31.97 6.56 15.11
N ASN A 359 32.40 7.37 16.08
CA ASN A 359 33.81 7.65 16.36
C ASN A 359 34.55 6.42 16.91
N LYS A 360 33.91 5.63 17.78
CA LYS A 360 34.44 4.35 18.29
C LYS A 360 34.35 3.21 17.26
N LYS A 361 33.57 3.39 16.18
CA LYS A 361 33.23 2.42 15.13
C LYS A 361 32.47 1.20 15.65
N LEU A 362 31.52 1.45 16.56
CA LEU A 362 30.65 0.41 17.13
C LEU A 362 29.62 -0.07 16.11
N GLY A 363 29.08 -1.28 16.32
CA GLY A 363 28.11 -1.91 15.43
C GLY A 363 26.75 -1.21 15.37
N GLY A 364 26.48 -0.27 16.29
CA GLY A 364 25.21 0.44 16.35
C GLY A 364 24.85 0.97 17.74
N SER A 365 23.57 1.29 17.92
CA SER A 365 22.95 1.65 19.20
C SER A 365 21.71 0.81 19.49
N MET A 366 21.46 0.58 20.77
CA MET A 366 20.30 -0.12 21.31
C MET A 366 19.48 0.86 22.17
N VAL A 367 18.15 0.71 22.21
CA VAL A 367 17.28 1.51 23.09
C VAL A 367 16.42 0.65 24.01
N TRP A 368 16.42 1.01 25.30
CA TRP A 368 15.48 0.53 26.31
C TRP A 368 14.62 1.71 26.78
N ALA A 369 13.34 1.80 26.43
CA ALA A 369 12.55 0.96 25.52
C ALA A 369 11.71 1.89 24.61
N MET A 370 11.24 1.38 23.47
CA MET A 370 10.52 2.18 22.46
C MET A 370 9.33 2.95 23.06
N ASP A 371 8.60 2.26 23.93
CA ASP A 371 7.40 2.75 24.63
C ASP A 371 7.68 3.85 25.68
N LEU A 372 8.94 4.22 25.92
CA LEU A 372 9.34 5.29 26.85
C LEU A 372 9.72 6.61 26.14
N ASP A 373 9.91 6.57 24.82
CA ASP A 373 10.01 7.77 23.96
C ASP A 373 8.63 8.43 23.80
N ASP A 374 8.58 9.66 23.30
CA ASP A 374 7.31 10.34 23.01
C ASP A 374 6.70 9.89 21.68
N PHE A 375 6.18 8.65 21.64
CA PHE A 375 5.42 8.12 20.51
C PHE A 375 4.12 8.90 20.23
N THR A 376 3.68 9.76 21.16
CA THR A 376 2.43 10.54 21.04
C THR A 376 2.62 11.97 20.49
N ASN A 377 3.87 12.43 20.30
CA ASN A 377 4.21 13.84 20.02
C ASN A 377 3.65 14.85 21.06
N SER A 378 3.42 14.40 22.29
CA SER A 378 2.97 15.25 23.41
C SER A 378 3.98 16.32 23.83
N CYS A 379 5.26 16.09 23.57
CA CYS A 379 6.36 17.03 23.81
C CYS A 379 6.48 18.09 22.72
N GLY A 380 5.82 17.90 21.56
CA GLY A 380 5.97 18.76 20.39
C GLY A 380 7.29 18.60 19.63
N PHE A 381 8.03 17.51 19.86
CA PHE A 381 9.33 17.23 19.20
C PHE A 381 9.23 16.32 17.96
N GLY A 382 8.01 15.95 17.56
CA GLY A 382 7.72 14.88 16.60
C GLY A 382 7.36 13.58 17.32
N ILE A 383 6.83 12.60 16.56
CA ILE A 383 6.60 11.23 17.06
C ILE A 383 7.95 10.53 17.22
N ASN A 384 8.13 9.81 18.34
CA ASN A 384 9.34 9.05 18.65
C ASN A 384 10.63 9.89 18.47
N PRO A 385 10.75 11.05 19.14
CA PRO A 385 11.78 12.05 18.83
C PRO A 385 13.21 11.53 19.07
N LEU A 386 13.46 10.74 20.12
CA LEU A 386 14.80 10.22 20.40
C LEU A 386 15.18 9.11 19.40
N MET A 387 14.27 8.20 19.09
CA MET A 387 14.51 7.14 18.11
C MET A 387 14.60 7.68 16.67
N SER A 388 13.78 8.66 16.29
CA SER A 388 13.89 9.37 15.01
C SER A 388 15.23 10.11 14.86
N LYS A 389 15.75 10.66 15.97
CA LYS A 389 17.09 11.26 16.01
C LYS A 389 18.19 10.23 15.80
N LEU A 390 18.08 9.03 16.40
CA LEU A 390 19.01 7.91 16.16
C LEU A 390 18.94 7.41 14.71
N LYS A 391 17.74 7.20 14.15
CA LYS A 391 17.50 6.83 12.73
C LYS A 391 18.26 7.74 11.77
N LYS A 392 18.22 9.07 12.02
CA LYS A 392 18.91 10.08 11.20
C LYS A 392 20.44 10.11 11.39
N LEU A 393 20.96 9.73 12.56
CA LEU A 393 22.38 9.84 12.88
C LEU A 393 23.18 8.54 12.70
N LEU A 394 22.50 7.39 12.67
CA LEU A 394 23.04 6.04 12.53
C LEU A 394 22.30 5.29 11.41
N PRO A 395 22.49 5.68 10.14
CA PRO A 395 21.78 5.09 9.00
C PRO A 395 22.21 3.64 8.73
N THR A 396 21.36 2.92 8.00
CA THR A 396 21.68 1.65 7.35
C THR A 396 22.20 1.92 5.93
N ASP A 397 23.28 1.26 5.52
CA ASP A 397 24.03 1.62 4.31
C ASP A 397 23.32 1.24 3.01
N SER A 398 22.57 2.20 2.46
CA SER A 398 22.13 2.20 1.05
C SER A 398 22.23 3.58 0.36
N VAL A 399 22.80 4.59 1.03
CA VAL A 399 23.16 5.89 0.41
C VAL A 399 24.54 6.34 0.88
N ALA A 400 25.57 6.10 0.07
CA ALA A 400 26.87 6.77 0.20
C ALA A 400 26.81 8.12 -0.57
N PRO A 401 26.91 9.28 0.09
CA PRO A 401 26.86 10.56 -0.62
C PRO A 401 28.17 10.79 -1.39
N THR A 402 28.12 10.68 -2.71
CA THR A 402 29.23 11.01 -3.63
C THR A 402 29.40 12.53 -3.83
N GLY A 403 29.40 13.28 -2.73
CA GLY A 403 29.65 14.72 -2.68
C GLY A 403 31.01 15.01 -2.03
N ASN A 404 32.04 15.25 -2.85
CA ASN A 404 33.41 15.42 -2.39
C ASN A 404 33.64 16.81 -1.75
N PRO A 405 33.90 16.94 -0.42
CA PRO A 405 34.03 18.24 0.23
C PRO A 405 35.48 18.75 0.10
N GLN A 406 35.73 19.73 -0.77
CA GLN A 406 36.99 20.47 -0.74
C GLN A 406 37.02 21.44 0.45
N THR A 407 37.73 21.05 1.50
CA THR A 407 38.05 21.94 2.62
C THR A 407 39.14 22.95 2.24
N GLN A 408 38.87 24.23 2.49
CA GLN A 408 39.92 25.20 2.82
C GLN A 408 39.75 25.59 4.28
N ALA A 409 40.82 25.42 5.07
CA ALA A 409 40.81 25.67 6.51
C ALA A 409 41.46 27.02 6.83
N PRO A 410 40.86 27.87 7.69
CA PRO A 410 41.55 29.00 8.29
C PRO A 410 42.61 28.52 9.28
N SER A 411 43.80 29.13 9.26
CA SER A 411 44.86 28.84 10.25
C SER A 411 44.62 29.54 11.59
N SER A 412 45.25 29.02 12.64
CA SER A 412 45.03 29.42 14.03
C SER A 412 45.67 30.75 14.46
N SER A 413 45.01 31.42 15.41
CA SER A 413 45.68 32.19 16.47
C SER A 413 44.88 32.11 17.77
N LYS A 414 45.56 32.13 18.91
CA LYS A 414 45.04 31.79 20.25
C LYS A 414 44.61 33.05 21.03
N PRO A 415 43.53 33.03 21.84
CA PRO A 415 43.15 34.17 22.66
C PRO A 415 44.01 34.28 23.94
N THR A 416 44.30 35.52 24.35
CA THR A 416 44.93 35.85 25.64
C THR A 416 44.33 37.15 26.20
N GLU A 417 43.76 37.04 27.41
CA GLU A 417 43.53 38.07 28.44
C GLU A 417 42.83 39.41 28.12
N SER A 418 41.93 39.78 29.04
CA SER A 418 41.54 41.17 29.32
C SER A 418 42.11 41.52 30.70
N PRO A 419 42.44 42.80 30.96
CA PRO A 419 41.49 43.53 31.82
C PRO A 419 41.31 45.03 31.49
N SER A 420 40.05 45.47 31.63
CA SER A 420 39.57 46.74 32.18
C SER A 420 40.49 47.98 32.21
N THR A 421 40.03 49.09 31.60
CA THR A 421 39.95 50.38 32.32
C THR A 421 38.88 51.32 31.71
N ALA A 422 38.63 52.46 32.36
CA ALA A 422 37.34 53.15 32.35
C ALA A 422 37.05 54.16 31.22
N LYS A 423 35.75 54.49 31.13
CA LYS A 423 35.07 55.64 30.50
C LYS A 423 35.81 57.00 30.73
N PRO A 424 35.59 58.03 29.88
CA PRO A 424 34.28 58.68 29.77
C PRO A 424 33.74 58.89 28.35
N THR A 425 32.49 59.37 28.28
CA THR A 425 31.74 59.69 27.07
C THR A 425 31.27 61.14 27.16
N GLU A 426 31.33 61.91 26.07
CA GLU A 426 30.47 63.08 25.89
C GLU A 426 29.52 62.90 24.70
N SER A 427 28.48 63.71 24.69
CA SER A 427 27.30 63.66 23.80
C SER A 427 27.05 65.09 23.25
N PRO A 428 26.07 65.41 22.37
CA PRO A 428 24.65 65.12 22.60
C PRO A 428 23.74 64.79 21.38
N SER A 429 22.75 63.93 21.64
CA SER A 429 21.31 64.14 21.38
C SER A 429 20.80 64.71 20.05
N THR A 430 19.90 63.98 19.37
CA THR A 430 18.45 64.28 19.36
C THR A 430 17.63 63.09 18.80
N ALA A 431 16.30 63.19 18.72
CA ALA A 431 15.39 62.03 18.73
C ALA A 431 14.68 61.66 17.40
N LYS A 432 14.24 60.40 17.34
CA LYS A 432 13.05 59.78 16.66
C LYS A 432 12.21 60.67 15.71
N PRO A 433 11.70 60.11 14.59
CA PRO A 433 10.51 59.23 14.72
C PRO A 433 10.34 58.05 13.72
N THR A 434 9.31 57.25 14.02
CA THR A 434 8.49 56.28 13.24
C THR A 434 9.02 55.63 11.94
N LYS A 435 8.93 54.29 11.87
CA LYS A 435 8.71 53.54 10.61
C LYS A 435 7.23 53.25 10.43
N ALA A 436 6.70 53.50 9.22
CA ALA A 436 5.41 53.00 8.75
C ALA A 436 5.63 51.95 7.64
N ILE A 437 4.57 51.23 7.27
CA ILE A 437 4.61 50.08 6.34
C ILE A 437 4.56 50.56 4.89
N SER A 438 5.29 49.89 4.00
CA SER A 438 5.00 49.87 2.55
C SER A 438 5.33 48.50 1.97
N THR A 439 4.49 48.06 1.04
CA THR A 439 4.63 46.82 0.26
C THR A 439 5.81 46.87 -0.72
N ILE A 440 6.32 45.69 -1.09
CA ILE A 440 7.23 45.46 -2.23
C ILE A 440 6.70 44.25 -3.01
N GLN A 441 6.63 44.36 -4.33
CA GLN A 441 6.19 43.29 -5.24
C GLN A 441 7.33 42.32 -5.58
N PRO A 442 7.05 41.06 -5.96
CA PRO A 442 8.07 40.14 -6.46
C PRO A 442 8.64 40.62 -7.80
N THR A 443 9.97 40.75 -7.89
CA THR A 443 10.67 41.01 -9.17
C THR A 443 10.80 39.73 -9.97
N GLN A 444 10.54 39.80 -11.28
CA GLN A 444 10.70 38.67 -12.20
C GLN A 444 12.17 38.27 -12.38
N SER A 445 12.41 36.96 -12.50
CA SER A 445 13.67 36.34 -12.96
C SER A 445 13.47 35.76 -14.37
N PRO A 446 14.54 35.65 -15.19
CA PRO A 446 14.40 35.59 -16.65
C PRO A 446 13.96 34.22 -17.21
N ASN A 447 13.23 34.28 -18.33
CA ASN A 447 12.76 33.11 -19.08
C ASN A 447 13.91 32.23 -19.60
N THR A 448 13.94 30.97 -19.18
CA THR A 448 14.61 29.87 -19.91
C THR A 448 13.55 29.05 -20.64
N VAL A 449 13.50 29.13 -21.98
CA VAL A 449 12.51 28.42 -22.80
C VAL A 449 13.09 27.12 -23.35
N GLY A 450 12.35 26.02 -23.16
CA GLY A 450 12.39 24.83 -24.03
C GLY A 450 12.63 23.50 -23.30
N PRO A 451 12.17 22.37 -23.88
CA PRO A 451 11.39 22.22 -25.12
C PRO A 451 9.92 21.81 -24.88
N ASP A 452 8.98 22.36 -25.65
CA ASP A 452 7.61 21.82 -25.75
C ASP A 452 7.59 20.58 -26.65
N ALA A 453 7.35 19.38 -26.09
CA ALA A 453 7.09 18.16 -26.85
C ALA A 453 6.36 17.01 -26.10
N ASN A 454 5.95 17.20 -24.83
CA ASN A 454 5.30 16.13 -24.06
C ASN A 454 3.79 16.08 -24.30
N SER A 455 3.28 14.95 -24.82
CA SER A 455 1.84 14.66 -24.83
C SER A 455 1.39 14.32 -23.42
N TYR A 456 0.51 15.12 -22.83
CA TYR A 456 -0.09 14.78 -21.54
C TYR A 456 -1.18 13.74 -21.72
N LYS A 457 -1.24 12.75 -20.81
CA LYS A 457 -2.37 11.82 -20.75
C LYS A 457 -3.50 12.49 -19.99
N ARG A 458 -4.68 12.58 -20.59
CA ARG A 458 -5.94 12.83 -19.89
C ARG A 458 -6.68 11.51 -19.77
N VAL A 459 -6.75 10.96 -18.57
CA VAL A 459 -7.27 9.62 -18.26
C VAL A 459 -8.61 9.76 -17.56
N CYS A 460 -9.67 9.20 -18.13
CA CYS A 460 -11.04 9.42 -17.66
C CYS A 460 -11.68 8.11 -17.21
N TYR A 461 -11.99 7.99 -15.93
CA TYR A 461 -12.83 6.89 -15.45
C TYR A 461 -14.30 7.17 -15.80
N HIS A 462 -14.99 6.16 -16.32
CA HIS A 462 -16.44 6.12 -16.50
C HIS A 462 -17.03 5.02 -15.62
N THR A 463 -17.98 5.37 -14.77
CA THR A 463 -18.63 4.43 -13.85
C THR A 463 -19.87 3.79 -14.48
N ASN A 464 -19.90 2.46 -14.61
CA ASN A 464 -20.97 1.75 -15.30
C ASN A 464 -22.31 1.74 -14.54
N TRP A 465 -22.31 2.10 -13.24
CA TRP A 465 -23.53 2.32 -12.45
C TRP A 465 -24.11 3.74 -12.60
N ALA A 466 -23.43 4.69 -13.24
CA ALA A 466 -24.00 6.02 -13.53
C ALA A 466 -25.23 5.95 -14.45
N GLN A 467 -25.43 4.82 -15.15
CA GLN A 467 -26.66 4.50 -15.89
C GLN A 467 -27.92 4.39 -15.00
N TYR A 468 -27.77 4.34 -13.67
CA TYR A 468 -28.88 4.24 -12.72
C TYR A 468 -29.23 5.57 -12.03
N ARG A 469 -28.48 6.65 -12.27
CA ARG A 469 -28.84 7.99 -11.74
C ARG A 469 -30.15 8.49 -12.34
N THR A 470 -30.83 9.35 -11.58
CA THR A 470 -32.03 10.04 -12.03
C THR A 470 -31.69 11.11 -13.07
N ALA A 471 -32.63 11.37 -13.99
CA ALA A 471 -32.46 12.42 -14.99
C ALA A 471 -32.30 13.81 -14.33
N PRO A 472 -31.44 14.70 -14.87
CA PRO A 472 -30.77 14.57 -16.17
C PRO A 472 -29.43 13.81 -16.14
N TYR A 473 -28.79 13.62 -14.99
CA TYR A 473 -27.41 13.10 -14.87
C TYR A 473 -27.28 11.57 -14.97
N LYS A 474 -28.15 10.92 -15.77
CA LYS A 474 -28.06 9.51 -16.13
C LYS A 474 -27.04 9.37 -17.26
N PHE A 475 -25.98 8.59 -17.07
CA PHE A 475 -24.82 8.62 -17.95
C PHE A 475 -24.46 7.25 -18.55
N PHE A 476 -24.10 7.22 -19.83
CA PHE A 476 -23.70 6.06 -20.61
C PHE A 476 -22.41 6.32 -21.42
N PRO A 477 -21.74 5.28 -21.95
CA PRO A 477 -20.58 5.47 -22.84
C PRO A 477 -20.86 6.34 -24.07
N ALA A 478 -22.12 6.38 -24.54
CA ALA A 478 -22.54 7.20 -25.68
C ALA A 478 -22.42 8.72 -25.42
N ASP A 479 -22.55 9.14 -24.16
CA ASP A 479 -22.56 10.54 -23.70
C ASP A 479 -21.13 11.11 -23.54
N ILE A 480 -20.11 10.25 -23.58
CA ILE A 480 -18.71 10.66 -23.54
C ILE A 480 -18.34 11.35 -24.86
N ASP A 481 -17.82 12.59 -24.78
CA ASP A 481 -17.02 13.19 -25.85
C ASP A 481 -15.60 12.59 -25.83
N PRO A 482 -15.23 11.73 -26.81
CA PRO A 482 -13.93 11.08 -26.84
C PRO A 482 -12.80 12.01 -27.27
N SER A 483 -13.06 13.31 -27.49
CA SER A 483 -12.04 14.34 -27.69
C SER A 483 -11.60 15.00 -26.37
N LEU A 484 -12.31 14.79 -25.26
CA LEU A 484 -11.89 15.26 -23.93
C LEU A 484 -10.73 14.42 -23.38
N CYS A 485 -10.77 13.11 -23.63
CA CYS A 485 -9.90 12.12 -23.00
C CYS A 485 -8.93 11.49 -24.01
N THR A 486 -7.72 11.17 -23.54
CA THR A 486 -6.73 10.35 -24.29
C THR A 486 -6.90 8.87 -24.01
N HIS A 487 -7.30 8.55 -22.77
CA HIS A 487 -7.55 7.22 -22.28
C HIS A 487 -8.91 7.24 -21.57
N ILE A 488 -9.78 6.30 -21.89
CA ILE A 488 -10.97 6.00 -21.08
C ILE A 488 -10.70 4.71 -20.32
N ILE A 489 -11.06 4.69 -19.04
CA ILE A 489 -11.04 3.50 -18.21
C ILE A 489 -12.47 3.18 -17.81
N TYR A 490 -12.94 2.01 -18.20
CA TYR A 490 -14.29 1.54 -17.90
C TYR A 490 -14.30 0.85 -16.52
N SER A 491 -15.03 1.43 -15.56
CA SER A 491 -15.19 0.90 -14.20
C SER A 491 -16.55 0.22 -14.07
N PHE A 492 -16.67 -1.09 -13.83
CA PHE A 492 -15.61 -2.08 -13.61
C PHE A 492 -15.91 -3.45 -14.25
N GLY A 493 -14.87 -4.26 -14.43
CA GLY A 493 -14.96 -5.72 -14.42
C GLY A 493 -14.62 -6.29 -13.03
N LYS A 494 -14.95 -7.56 -12.79
CA LYS A 494 -14.65 -8.26 -11.53
C LYS A 494 -13.73 -9.45 -11.75
N VAL A 495 -12.83 -9.71 -10.79
CA VAL A 495 -12.03 -10.94 -10.72
C VAL A 495 -12.91 -12.06 -10.14
N VAL A 496 -12.94 -13.22 -10.80
CA VAL A 496 -13.64 -14.41 -10.29
C VAL A 496 -12.76 -15.62 -10.54
N GLY A 497 -12.00 -16.03 -9.52
CA GLY A 497 -10.88 -16.96 -9.67
C GLY A 497 -9.87 -16.40 -10.69
N ASN A 498 -9.37 -17.26 -11.58
CA ASN A 498 -8.40 -16.87 -12.61
C ASN A 498 -9.03 -16.31 -13.91
N THR A 499 -10.16 -15.58 -13.84
CA THR A 499 -10.74 -14.90 -15.00
C THR A 499 -11.46 -13.59 -14.68
N ILE A 500 -11.73 -12.79 -15.72
CA ILE A 500 -12.49 -11.54 -15.66
C ILE A 500 -13.96 -11.82 -15.98
N GLN A 501 -14.88 -11.16 -15.27
CA GLN A 501 -16.32 -11.16 -15.54
C GLN A 501 -16.89 -9.73 -15.55
N PRO A 502 -18.05 -9.49 -16.17
CA PRO A 502 -18.75 -8.20 -16.07
C PRO A 502 -19.30 -7.95 -14.67
N TYR A 503 -19.46 -6.69 -14.29
CA TYR A 503 -20.24 -6.31 -13.11
C TYR A 503 -21.73 -6.21 -13.46
N GLU A 504 -22.03 -5.42 -14.49
CA GLU A 504 -23.40 -5.12 -14.91
C GLU A 504 -23.94 -6.14 -15.91
N TRP A 505 -25.25 -6.36 -15.85
CA TRP A 505 -25.98 -7.29 -16.71
C TRP A 505 -25.90 -6.92 -18.20
N ASN A 506 -25.64 -5.64 -18.51
CA ASN A 506 -25.51 -5.09 -19.87
C ASN A 506 -24.08 -4.67 -20.26
N ASP A 507 -23.05 -4.98 -19.45
CA ASP A 507 -21.65 -4.73 -19.82
C ASP A 507 -21.30 -5.42 -21.16
N LYS A 508 -21.79 -6.66 -21.35
CA LYS A 508 -21.53 -7.48 -22.55
C LYS A 508 -22.68 -7.44 -23.55
N SER A 509 -22.33 -7.48 -24.83
CA SER A 509 -23.30 -7.64 -25.92
C SER A 509 -23.95 -9.02 -25.90
N THR A 510 -25.20 -9.08 -26.36
CA THR A 510 -25.97 -10.30 -26.62
C THR A 510 -26.41 -10.31 -28.09
N ASP A 511 -27.02 -11.41 -28.54
CA ASP A 511 -27.53 -11.52 -29.93
C ASP A 511 -28.62 -10.48 -30.26
N TRP A 512 -29.20 -9.81 -29.25
CA TRP A 512 -30.28 -8.82 -29.38
C TRP A 512 -29.95 -7.44 -28.78
N SER A 513 -28.78 -7.24 -28.18
CA SER A 513 -28.40 -5.96 -27.57
C SER A 513 -26.90 -5.69 -27.60
N VAL A 514 -26.49 -4.52 -28.09
CA VAL A 514 -25.11 -4.01 -27.93
C VAL A 514 -24.84 -3.76 -26.45
N GLY A 515 -23.71 -4.26 -25.94
CA GLY A 515 -23.30 -4.10 -24.55
C GLY A 515 -22.46 -2.84 -24.31
N LYS A 516 -22.36 -2.41 -23.06
CA LYS A 516 -21.67 -1.17 -22.69
C LYS A 516 -20.15 -1.20 -22.91
N TYR A 517 -19.51 -2.37 -22.87
CA TYR A 517 -18.13 -2.51 -23.38
C TYR A 517 -18.04 -2.19 -24.88
N GLU A 518 -18.97 -2.67 -25.70
CA GLU A 518 -18.95 -2.44 -27.15
C GLU A 518 -19.29 -0.98 -27.49
N GLU A 519 -20.29 -0.37 -26.82
CA GLU A 519 -20.56 1.07 -26.90
C GLU A 519 -19.32 1.90 -26.56
N THR A 520 -18.58 1.52 -25.51
CA THR A 520 -17.34 2.19 -25.12
C THR A 520 -16.27 1.99 -26.20
N ALA A 521 -15.99 0.75 -26.63
CA ALA A 521 -15.00 0.44 -27.66
C ALA A 521 -15.27 1.20 -28.98
N ASN A 522 -16.54 1.40 -29.32
CA ASN A 522 -17.01 2.13 -30.49
C ASN A 522 -16.70 3.64 -30.45
N LEU A 523 -16.33 4.22 -29.30
CA LEU A 523 -15.78 5.59 -29.23
C LEU A 523 -14.50 5.76 -30.06
N LYS A 524 -13.74 4.67 -30.30
CA LYS A 524 -12.58 4.70 -31.21
C LYS A 524 -12.94 4.95 -32.69
N MET A 525 -14.20 4.85 -33.08
CA MET A 525 -14.66 5.31 -34.40
C MET A 525 -14.80 6.83 -34.49
N LYS A 526 -15.03 7.51 -33.36
CA LYS A 526 -15.04 8.98 -33.25
C LYS A 526 -13.62 9.54 -33.07
N ASN A 527 -12.78 8.86 -32.28
CA ASN A 527 -11.37 9.21 -32.06
C ASN A 527 -10.47 7.95 -32.16
N PRO A 528 -9.82 7.68 -33.30
CA PRO A 528 -8.96 6.51 -33.48
C PRO A 528 -7.71 6.46 -32.58
N ASP A 529 -7.23 7.63 -32.10
CA ASP A 529 -6.06 7.72 -31.24
C ASP A 529 -6.38 7.51 -29.75
N LEU A 530 -7.67 7.48 -29.39
CA LEU A 530 -8.17 7.10 -28.06
C LEU A 530 -7.70 5.69 -27.66
N LYS A 531 -7.44 5.48 -26.37
CA LYS A 531 -7.16 4.17 -25.78
C LYS A 531 -8.21 3.84 -24.72
N ILE A 532 -8.65 2.58 -24.68
CA ILE A 532 -9.74 2.14 -23.82
C ILE A 532 -9.28 0.95 -23.00
N LEU A 533 -9.29 1.10 -21.67
CA LEU A 533 -8.89 0.07 -20.72
C LEU A 533 -10.11 -0.37 -19.89
N LEU A 534 -10.06 -1.61 -19.39
CA LEU A 534 -11.02 -2.12 -18.42
C LEU A 534 -10.35 -2.02 -17.04
N ALA A 535 -10.93 -1.26 -16.12
CA ALA A 535 -10.57 -1.40 -14.72
C ALA A 535 -11.19 -2.67 -14.15
N ILE A 536 -10.42 -3.42 -13.37
CA ILE A 536 -10.93 -4.54 -12.58
C ILE A 536 -10.76 -4.24 -11.10
N GLY A 537 -11.80 -4.55 -10.31
CA GLY A 537 -11.82 -4.30 -8.87
C GLY A 537 -12.70 -3.12 -8.48
N GLY A 538 -12.10 -2.12 -7.83
CA GLY A 538 -12.77 -1.02 -7.15
C GLY A 538 -13.27 -1.37 -5.75
N TRP A 539 -13.61 -0.34 -4.97
CA TRP A 539 -13.91 -0.41 -3.53
C TRP A 539 -14.87 -1.54 -3.13
N THR A 540 -15.94 -1.76 -3.91
CA THR A 540 -17.01 -2.73 -3.64
C THR A 540 -16.65 -4.17 -4.03
N HIS A 541 -15.56 -4.39 -4.77
CA HIS A 541 -15.04 -5.73 -5.05
C HIS A 541 -14.37 -6.35 -3.80
N GLY A 542 -13.70 -5.51 -3.02
CA GLY A 542 -12.90 -5.92 -1.87
C GLY A 542 -11.62 -6.66 -2.26
N SER A 543 -10.81 -6.99 -1.25
CA SER A 543 -9.50 -7.59 -1.46
C SER A 543 -9.50 -9.10 -1.75
N ALA A 544 -10.44 -9.85 -1.16
CA ALA A 544 -10.39 -11.32 -1.15
C ALA A 544 -10.33 -11.99 -2.55
N PRO A 545 -11.02 -11.50 -3.61
CA PRO A 545 -10.91 -12.10 -4.94
C PRO A 545 -9.52 -11.92 -5.57
N PHE A 546 -8.85 -10.79 -5.31
CA PHE A 546 -7.48 -10.56 -5.73
C PHE A 546 -6.50 -11.41 -4.93
N THR A 547 -6.62 -11.45 -3.60
CA THR A 547 -5.81 -12.34 -2.74
C THR A 547 -5.86 -13.78 -3.23
N ALA A 548 -7.07 -14.33 -3.47
CA ALA A 548 -7.25 -15.69 -3.95
C ALA A 548 -6.69 -15.95 -5.36
N LEU A 549 -6.59 -14.91 -6.21
CA LEU A 549 -5.91 -14.97 -7.51
C LEU A 549 -4.38 -14.98 -7.36
N VAL A 550 -3.83 -14.17 -6.45
CA VAL A 550 -2.36 -13.95 -6.36
C VAL A 550 -1.66 -14.87 -5.35
N ASP A 551 -2.41 -15.67 -4.58
CA ASP A 551 -1.90 -16.71 -3.69
C ASP A 551 -1.10 -17.80 -4.45
N ASN A 552 -1.43 -18.03 -5.73
CA ASN A 552 -0.81 -19.03 -6.60
C ASN A 552 -0.30 -18.42 -7.92
N THR A 553 1.00 -18.56 -8.19
CA THR A 553 1.62 -18.13 -9.45
C THR A 553 0.95 -18.74 -10.69
N GLN A 554 0.50 -20.00 -10.62
CA GLN A 554 -0.13 -20.66 -11.77
C GLN A 554 -1.50 -20.04 -12.10
N ASP A 555 -2.22 -19.54 -11.09
CA ASP A 555 -3.48 -18.82 -11.29
C ASP A 555 -3.25 -17.41 -11.81
N MET A 556 -2.19 -16.71 -11.39
CA MET A 556 -1.77 -15.44 -12.00
C MET A 556 -1.42 -15.60 -13.50
N GLU A 557 -0.71 -16.66 -13.89
CA GLU A 557 -0.41 -16.98 -15.29
C GLU A 557 -1.69 -17.30 -16.10
N THR A 558 -2.57 -18.13 -15.52
CA THR A 558 -3.85 -18.51 -16.14
C THR A 558 -4.75 -17.29 -16.33
N PHE A 559 -4.78 -16.41 -15.32
CA PHE A 559 -5.48 -15.14 -15.37
C PHE A 559 -4.92 -14.21 -16.43
N ALA A 560 -3.61 -14.08 -16.56
CA ALA A 560 -3.01 -13.25 -17.62
C ALA A 560 -3.42 -13.73 -19.02
N ALA A 561 -3.42 -15.04 -19.27
CA ALA A 561 -3.90 -15.62 -20.52
C ALA A 561 -5.41 -15.38 -20.75
N ASN A 562 -6.23 -15.53 -19.72
CA ASN A 562 -7.67 -15.25 -19.77
C ASN A 562 -7.98 -13.75 -19.98
N ALA A 563 -7.23 -12.86 -19.33
CA ALA A 563 -7.36 -11.41 -19.46
C ALA A 563 -7.03 -10.96 -20.89
N ILE A 564 -5.94 -11.45 -21.50
CA ILE A 564 -5.63 -11.20 -22.92
C ILE A 564 -6.83 -11.59 -23.79
N LYS A 565 -7.35 -12.81 -23.63
CA LYS A 565 -8.51 -13.29 -24.41
C LYS A 565 -9.75 -12.42 -24.19
N TYR A 566 -10.04 -12.00 -22.96
CA TYR A 566 -11.18 -11.16 -22.62
C TYR A 566 -11.08 -9.78 -23.29
N LEU A 567 -9.97 -9.07 -23.06
CA LEU A 567 -9.74 -7.70 -23.53
C LEU A 567 -9.69 -7.63 -25.06
N ARG A 568 -9.02 -8.58 -25.72
CA ARG A 568 -8.97 -8.66 -27.18
C ARG A 568 -10.34 -8.97 -27.78
N ASN A 569 -11.20 -9.73 -27.10
CA ASN A 569 -12.57 -10.03 -27.56
C ASN A 569 -13.50 -8.81 -27.46
N ILE A 570 -13.38 -7.97 -26.41
CA ILE A 570 -14.18 -6.73 -26.28
C ILE A 570 -13.55 -5.52 -26.99
N ASN A 571 -12.48 -5.74 -27.78
CA ASN A 571 -11.73 -4.70 -28.52
C ASN A 571 -11.13 -3.59 -27.62
N PHE A 572 -10.70 -3.94 -26.40
CA PHE A 572 -10.02 -3.03 -25.48
C PHE A 572 -8.50 -3.04 -25.69
N ASP A 573 -7.87 -1.91 -25.37
CA ASP A 573 -6.45 -1.64 -25.58
C ASP A 573 -5.58 -1.92 -24.34
N GLY A 574 -6.17 -2.22 -23.18
CA GLY A 574 -5.43 -2.55 -21.97
C GLY A 574 -6.28 -2.92 -20.75
N LEU A 575 -5.57 -3.17 -19.64
CA LEU A 575 -6.12 -3.51 -18.32
C LEU A 575 -5.63 -2.48 -17.30
N ASP A 576 -6.54 -2.01 -16.45
CA ASP A 576 -6.23 -1.20 -15.27
C ASP A 576 -6.51 -2.03 -14.01
N LEU A 577 -5.54 -2.12 -13.11
CA LEU A 577 -5.64 -2.86 -11.85
C LEU A 577 -6.09 -1.91 -10.74
N ASP A 578 -7.35 -1.97 -10.35
CA ASP A 578 -7.91 -1.19 -9.24
C ASP A 578 -8.18 -2.12 -8.04
N TRP A 579 -7.09 -2.63 -7.47
CA TRP A 579 -7.18 -3.37 -6.21
C TRP A 579 -7.14 -2.35 -5.07
N GLU A 580 -8.27 -2.24 -4.36
CA GLU A 580 -8.43 -1.43 -3.15
C GLU A 580 -8.47 -2.30 -1.87
N TYR A 581 -7.38 -2.56 -1.16
CA TYR A 581 -5.97 -2.38 -1.56
C TYR A 581 -5.18 -3.65 -1.16
N PRO A 582 -4.10 -4.03 -1.89
CA PRO A 582 -3.21 -5.08 -1.43
C PRO A 582 -2.67 -4.74 -0.02
N ALA A 583 -2.42 -5.76 0.80
CA ALA A 583 -2.11 -5.66 2.22
C ALA A 583 -3.16 -4.97 3.13
N ASN A 584 -4.34 -4.63 2.60
CA ASN A 584 -5.37 -3.86 3.30
C ASN A 584 -6.78 -4.44 3.05
N ARG A 585 -7.77 -3.98 3.83
CA ARG A 585 -9.20 -4.34 3.67
C ARG A 585 -9.45 -5.87 3.60
N GLY A 586 -8.66 -6.65 4.33
CA GLY A 586 -8.70 -8.12 4.36
C GLY A 586 -7.71 -8.83 3.42
N SER A 587 -6.94 -8.13 2.60
CA SER A 587 -5.78 -8.69 1.90
C SER A 587 -4.64 -8.95 2.91
N PRO A 588 -4.05 -10.16 2.96
CA PRO A 588 -2.87 -10.44 3.75
C PRO A 588 -1.61 -9.78 3.13
N PRO A 589 -0.68 -9.19 3.92
CA PRO A 589 0.30 -8.25 3.36
C PRO A 589 1.42 -8.81 2.48
N GLU A 590 1.60 -10.11 2.37
CA GLU A 590 2.39 -10.72 1.28
C GLU A 590 1.83 -10.36 -0.11
N ASP A 591 0.55 -9.99 -0.20
CA ASP A 591 -0.09 -9.48 -1.42
C ASP A 591 0.55 -8.18 -1.94
N LYS A 592 1.28 -7.42 -1.12
CA LYS A 592 2.15 -6.32 -1.58
C LYS A 592 3.13 -6.80 -2.66
N HIS A 593 3.81 -7.91 -2.37
CA HIS A 593 4.77 -8.54 -3.27
C HIS A 593 4.08 -9.34 -4.39
N ARG A 594 2.94 -9.98 -4.08
CA ARG A 594 2.19 -10.75 -5.09
C ARG A 594 1.50 -9.84 -6.11
N PHE A 595 1.11 -8.62 -5.75
CA PHE A 595 0.67 -7.59 -6.68
C PHE A 595 1.80 -7.19 -7.65
N THR A 596 3.04 -7.03 -7.17
CA THR A 596 4.21 -6.84 -8.03
C THR A 596 4.43 -8.03 -8.97
N GLN A 597 4.27 -9.26 -8.49
CA GLN A 597 4.34 -10.47 -9.32
C GLN A 597 3.22 -10.50 -10.38
N LEU A 598 1.98 -10.18 -10.02
CA LEU A 598 0.84 -10.08 -10.94
C LEU A 598 1.12 -9.04 -12.03
N CYS A 599 1.61 -7.85 -11.67
CA CYS A 599 1.99 -6.80 -12.62
C CYS A 599 3.04 -7.31 -13.62
N LYS A 600 4.08 -7.98 -13.13
CA LYS A 600 5.17 -8.54 -13.96
C LYS A 600 4.70 -9.69 -14.88
N ILE A 601 3.84 -10.58 -14.37
CA ILE A 601 3.28 -11.70 -15.14
C ILE A 601 2.38 -11.17 -16.25
N LEU A 602 1.45 -10.24 -15.93
CA LEU A 602 0.62 -9.56 -16.91
C LEU A 602 1.46 -8.83 -17.96
N ARG A 603 2.49 -8.09 -17.52
CA ARG A 603 3.39 -7.34 -18.42
C ARG A 603 4.10 -8.26 -19.42
N SER A 604 4.70 -9.35 -18.96
CA SER A 604 5.37 -10.32 -19.84
C SER A 604 4.37 -10.96 -20.81
N ALA A 605 3.21 -11.41 -20.31
CA ALA A 605 2.19 -12.04 -21.13
C ALA A 605 1.62 -11.10 -22.21
N PHE A 606 1.43 -9.81 -21.88
CA PHE A 606 0.98 -8.81 -22.84
C PHE A 606 2.06 -8.52 -23.90
N GLU A 607 3.34 -8.45 -23.52
CA GLU A 607 4.45 -8.31 -24.47
C GLU A 607 4.56 -9.51 -25.41
N ASP A 608 4.39 -10.74 -24.91
CA ASP A 608 4.49 -11.95 -25.72
C ASP A 608 3.26 -12.19 -26.60
N ASP A 609 2.06 -11.78 -26.17
CA ASP A 609 0.89 -11.70 -27.07
C ASP A 609 1.16 -10.79 -28.26
N ALA A 610 1.66 -9.58 -28.01
CA ALA A 610 1.96 -8.59 -29.05
C ALA A 610 2.93 -9.13 -30.11
N LYS A 611 4.05 -9.72 -29.66
CA LYS A 611 5.06 -10.37 -30.51
C LYS A 611 4.46 -11.51 -31.33
N ARG A 612 3.60 -12.33 -30.71
CA ARG A 612 3.00 -13.54 -31.29
C ARG A 612 1.93 -13.26 -32.34
N ILE A 613 1.12 -12.21 -32.20
CA ILE A 613 -0.02 -11.92 -33.10
C ILE A 613 0.17 -10.69 -33.99
N GLY A 614 1.27 -9.94 -33.85
CA GLY A 614 1.55 -8.76 -34.66
C GLY A 614 0.59 -7.59 -34.43
N ARG A 615 -0.03 -7.50 -33.24
CA ARG A 615 -0.89 -6.39 -32.82
C ARG A 615 -0.19 -5.53 -31.76
N PRO A 616 -0.60 -4.25 -31.58
CA PRO A 616 -0.16 -3.45 -30.44
C PRO A 616 -0.35 -4.19 -29.11
N ARG A 617 0.64 -4.04 -28.22
CA ARG A 617 0.59 -4.58 -26.86
C ARG A 617 -0.58 -3.99 -26.09
N LEU A 618 -1.22 -4.81 -25.25
CA LEU A 618 -2.19 -4.33 -24.26
C LEU A 618 -1.48 -3.45 -23.22
N LEU A 619 -2.00 -2.26 -22.97
CA LEU A 619 -1.55 -1.40 -21.89
C LEU A 619 -1.82 -2.07 -20.54
N LEU A 620 -0.94 -1.84 -19.57
CA LEU A 620 -1.14 -2.26 -18.19
C LEU A 620 -0.95 -1.06 -17.25
N THR A 621 -1.98 -0.71 -16.50
CA THR A 621 -1.98 0.41 -15.56
C THR A 621 -2.54 -0.02 -14.21
N ALA A 622 -2.47 0.84 -13.21
CA ALA A 622 -3.13 0.63 -11.92
C ALA A 622 -3.66 1.95 -11.36
N ALA A 623 -4.82 1.89 -10.71
CA ALA A 623 -5.27 2.89 -9.76
C ALA A 623 -4.54 2.65 -8.43
N VAL A 624 -4.03 3.71 -7.81
CA VAL A 624 -3.22 3.59 -6.58
C VAL A 624 -3.54 4.66 -5.55
N ALA A 625 -3.49 4.28 -4.27
CA ALA A 625 -3.77 5.18 -3.16
C ALA A 625 -2.79 6.38 -3.06
N ALA A 626 -3.27 7.48 -2.46
CA ALA A 626 -2.47 8.66 -2.14
C ALA A 626 -2.04 8.79 -0.66
N GLY A 627 -2.71 8.09 0.26
CA GLY A 627 -2.35 8.09 1.69
C GLY A 627 -1.11 7.24 1.98
N GLU A 628 -0.10 7.83 2.63
CA GLU A 628 1.21 7.21 2.93
C GLU A 628 1.08 5.79 3.49
N GLY A 629 0.31 5.58 4.55
CA GLY A 629 0.17 4.26 5.19
C GLY A 629 -0.44 3.18 4.29
N THR A 630 -1.29 3.55 3.33
CA THR A 630 -1.79 2.62 2.30
C THR A 630 -0.74 2.39 1.22
N ILE A 631 0.00 3.42 0.79
CA ILE A 631 1.05 3.28 -0.22
C ILE A 631 2.17 2.35 0.28
N GLU A 632 2.67 2.61 1.50
CA GLU A 632 3.76 1.83 2.12
C GLU A 632 3.39 0.37 2.34
N THR A 633 2.11 0.06 2.58
CA THR A 633 1.64 -1.32 2.78
C THR A 633 1.28 -2.01 1.47
N ALA A 634 0.67 -1.31 0.51
CA ALA A 634 0.11 -1.92 -0.69
C ALA A 634 1.11 -2.12 -1.84
N TYR A 635 2.12 -1.25 -2.00
CA TYR A 635 2.87 -1.16 -3.27
C TYR A 635 4.39 -1.23 -3.13
N GLU A 636 5.03 -1.96 -4.04
CA GLU A 636 6.48 -1.85 -4.30
C GLU A 636 6.73 -0.85 -5.43
N ILE A 637 6.53 0.44 -5.15
CA ILE A 637 6.48 1.56 -6.11
C ILE A 637 7.50 1.42 -7.25
N GLY A 638 8.80 1.38 -6.92
CA GLY A 638 9.89 1.31 -7.89
C GLY A 638 10.01 -0.01 -8.66
N TYR A 639 9.26 -1.05 -8.32
CA TYR A 639 9.11 -2.27 -9.12
C TYR A 639 7.88 -2.20 -10.01
N ILE A 640 6.69 -1.92 -9.48
CA ILE A 640 5.48 -1.81 -10.30
C ILE A 640 5.59 -0.70 -11.36
N SER A 641 6.31 0.40 -11.06
CA SER A 641 6.60 1.48 -12.01
C SER A 641 7.44 1.06 -13.22
N LYS A 642 8.10 -0.11 -13.18
CA LYS A 642 8.79 -0.68 -14.34
C LYS A 642 7.79 -1.39 -15.27
N GLU A 643 6.95 -2.23 -14.69
CA GLU A 643 5.99 -3.10 -15.39
C GLU A 643 4.78 -2.35 -15.96
N LEU A 644 4.21 -1.42 -15.16
CA LEU A 644 3.07 -0.58 -15.54
C LEU A 644 3.47 0.48 -16.58
N ASP A 645 2.58 0.81 -17.51
CA ASP A 645 2.80 1.84 -18.53
C ASP A 645 2.59 3.26 -17.99
N PHE A 646 1.62 3.42 -17.10
CA PHE A 646 1.44 4.61 -16.26
C PHE A 646 0.64 4.24 -14.99
N ILE A 647 0.65 5.14 -14.01
CA ILE A 647 0.10 4.95 -12.66
C ILE A 647 -0.92 6.06 -12.39
N ASN A 648 -2.16 5.68 -12.07
CA ASN A 648 -3.29 6.57 -11.81
C ASN A 648 -3.36 6.86 -10.30
N LEU A 649 -2.69 7.92 -9.85
CA LEU A 649 -2.60 8.27 -8.43
C LEU A 649 -3.90 8.91 -7.94
N MET A 650 -4.64 8.24 -7.07
CA MET A 650 -5.91 8.69 -6.50
C MET A 650 -5.70 9.76 -5.42
N ALA A 651 -5.26 10.94 -5.82
CA ALA A 651 -4.95 12.10 -4.96
C ALA A 651 -6.21 12.89 -4.54
N TYR A 652 -7.20 12.17 -4.05
CA TYR A 652 -8.49 12.63 -3.54
C TYR A 652 -8.93 11.67 -2.43
N ASP A 653 -10.10 11.87 -1.81
CA ASP A 653 -10.52 11.18 -0.58
C ASP A 653 -9.49 11.29 0.56
N LEU A 654 -8.74 12.40 0.57
CA LEU A 654 -7.73 12.70 1.58
C LEU A 654 -8.34 13.11 2.92
N HIS A 655 -9.57 13.65 2.89
CA HIS A 655 -10.44 13.89 4.03
C HIS A 655 -11.90 13.61 3.68
N GLY A 656 -12.71 13.24 4.67
CA GLY A 656 -14.13 12.92 4.45
C GLY A 656 -14.93 12.54 5.68
N SER A 657 -16.16 12.09 5.48
CA SER A 657 -17.20 11.89 6.52
C SER A 657 -16.88 10.85 7.60
N TRP A 658 -15.74 10.16 7.50
CA TRP A 658 -15.15 9.32 8.54
C TRP A 658 -14.41 10.12 9.63
N GLU A 659 -14.14 11.41 9.41
CA GLU A 659 -13.49 12.32 10.36
C GLU A 659 -14.49 13.18 11.15
N ASN A 660 -14.06 13.64 12.32
CA ASN A 660 -14.84 14.52 13.20
C ASN A 660 -14.48 16.01 13.04
N PHE A 661 -13.84 16.39 11.93
CA PHE A 661 -13.51 17.77 11.56
C PHE A 661 -13.71 18.03 10.07
N LEU A 662 -13.85 19.29 9.68
CA LEU A 662 -13.99 19.71 8.27
C LEU A 662 -12.63 19.64 7.57
N GLY A 663 -12.41 18.62 6.75
CA GLY A 663 -11.22 18.47 5.89
C GLY A 663 -11.58 18.55 4.40
N HIS A 664 -10.60 18.89 3.56
CA HIS A 664 -10.82 19.04 2.11
C HIS A 664 -10.60 17.72 1.36
N ASN A 665 -11.42 17.40 0.35
CA ASN A 665 -11.33 16.16 -0.44
C ASN A 665 -9.93 15.93 -1.07
N SER A 666 -9.40 16.98 -1.70
CA SER A 666 -8.26 16.91 -2.62
C SER A 666 -7.27 18.10 -2.51
N PRO A 667 -6.87 18.57 -1.32
CA PRO A 667 -6.03 19.77 -1.17
C PRO A 667 -4.68 19.59 -1.88
N LEU A 668 -4.22 20.61 -2.63
CA LEU A 668 -2.96 20.50 -3.39
C LEU A 668 -1.74 20.52 -2.46
N TYR A 669 -1.78 21.40 -1.45
CA TYR A 669 -0.76 21.53 -0.41
C TYR A 669 -1.40 21.46 0.99
N ALA A 670 -0.59 21.34 2.03
CA ALA A 670 -1.03 21.44 3.42
C ALA A 670 -1.11 22.90 3.92
N ARG A 671 -1.84 23.10 5.03
CA ARG A 671 -1.91 24.37 5.78
C ARG A 671 -0.88 24.41 6.90
N ASN A 672 -0.52 25.62 7.35
CA ASN A 672 0.45 25.79 8.43
C ASN A 672 -0.08 25.34 9.81
N ASP A 673 -1.39 25.37 10.05
CA ASP A 673 -2.04 24.97 11.31
C ASP A 673 -2.36 23.48 11.43
N GLU A 674 -2.22 22.70 10.35
CA GLU A 674 -2.47 21.26 10.34
C GLU A 674 -1.46 20.46 11.19
N SER A 675 -1.90 19.33 11.74
CA SER A 675 -1.01 18.39 12.44
C SER A 675 -0.02 17.71 11.48
N THR A 676 1.02 17.09 12.02
CA THR A 676 2.07 16.42 11.23
C THR A 676 1.51 15.39 10.25
N GLU A 677 0.45 14.67 10.62
CA GLU A 677 -0.18 13.64 9.77
C GLU A 677 -1.15 14.25 8.75
N GLN A 678 -1.94 15.26 9.15
CA GLN A 678 -2.76 16.04 8.19
C GLN A 678 -1.88 16.70 7.11
N LYS A 679 -0.67 17.14 7.45
CA LYS A 679 0.33 17.68 6.51
C LYS A 679 0.85 16.69 5.46
N LYS A 680 0.48 15.42 5.54
CA LYS A 680 0.72 14.39 4.52
C LYS A 680 -0.47 14.18 3.57
N LEU A 681 -1.67 14.60 3.97
CA LEU A 681 -2.93 14.36 3.26
C LEU A 681 -3.20 15.45 2.21
N ASN A 682 -2.26 15.61 1.28
CA ASN A 682 -2.35 16.56 0.16
C ASN A 682 -1.68 16.00 -1.11
N GLN A 683 -2.07 16.54 -2.28
CA GLN A 683 -1.65 16.01 -3.57
C GLN A 683 -0.14 16.14 -3.80
N ASP A 684 0.50 17.23 -3.36
CA ASP A 684 1.95 17.41 -3.50
C ASP A 684 2.74 16.38 -2.69
N TYR A 685 2.32 16.11 -1.45
CA TYR A 685 2.95 15.07 -0.63
C TYR A 685 2.83 13.69 -1.27
N ALA A 686 1.62 13.32 -1.72
CA ALA A 686 1.38 12.04 -2.39
C ALA A 686 2.20 11.90 -3.69
N VAL A 687 2.25 12.93 -4.54
CA VAL A 687 3.07 12.95 -5.75
C VAL A 687 4.55 12.79 -5.41
N ASN A 688 5.07 13.57 -4.46
CA ASN A 688 6.46 13.50 -4.07
C ASN A 688 6.82 12.12 -3.46
N LEU A 689 5.91 11.48 -2.71
CA LEU A 689 6.13 10.13 -2.18
C LEU A 689 6.19 9.07 -3.29
N TRP A 690 5.30 9.12 -4.29
CA TRP A 690 5.37 8.22 -5.46
C TRP A 690 6.61 8.45 -6.33
N LEU A 691 7.03 9.70 -6.53
CA LEU A 691 8.27 10.01 -7.25
C LEU A 691 9.52 9.52 -6.49
N ASN A 692 9.61 9.80 -5.18
CA ASN A 692 10.72 9.34 -4.34
C ASN A 692 10.76 7.81 -4.21
N GLY A 693 9.61 7.13 -4.28
CA GLY A 693 9.50 5.68 -4.37
C GLY A 693 10.02 5.07 -5.69
N GLY A 694 10.43 5.90 -6.66
CA GLY A 694 11.03 5.48 -7.92
C GLY A 694 10.09 5.48 -9.13
N THR A 695 8.96 6.19 -9.08
CA THR A 695 8.07 6.35 -10.26
C THR A 695 8.68 7.36 -11.25
N PRO A 696 8.85 7.00 -12.54
CA PRO A 696 9.20 7.99 -13.57
C PRO A 696 8.11 9.04 -13.70
N LYS A 697 8.48 10.33 -13.79
CA LYS A 697 7.53 11.46 -13.78
C LYS A 697 6.49 11.35 -14.89
N GLU A 698 6.93 10.95 -16.09
CA GLU A 698 6.12 10.73 -17.29
C GLU A 698 5.14 9.54 -17.20
N LYS A 699 5.31 8.67 -16.18
CA LYS A 699 4.39 7.59 -15.83
C LYS A 699 3.42 7.95 -14.70
N LEU A 700 3.71 8.92 -13.85
CA LEU A 700 2.82 9.32 -12.76
C LEU A 700 1.73 10.26 -13.27
N ILE A 701 0.46 9.86 -13.12
CA ILE A 701 -0.72 10.62 -13.56
C ILE A 701 -1.49 11.09 -12.32
N LEU A 702 -1.66 12.40 -12.16
CA LEU A 702 -2.29 12.98 -10.98
C LEU A 702 -3.82 12.88 -11.07
N GLY A 703 -4.43 12.14 -10.14
CA GLY A 703 -5.88 12.01 -10.01
C GLY A 703 -6.55 13.25 -9.43
N LEU A 704 -7.72 13.58 -9.99
CA LEU A 704 -8.55 14.73 -9.66
C LEU A 704 -9.99 14.25 -9.45
N GLY A 705 -10.57 14.53 -8.29
CA GLY A 705 -11.96 14.19 -8.00
C GLY A 705 -12.89 15.25 -8.57
N LEU A 706 -13.77 14.89 -9.51
CA LEU A 706 -14.79 15.81 -10.06
C LEU A 706 -16.02 15.87 -9.12
N TYR A 707 -15.76 15.89 -7.82
CA TYR A 707 -16.71 15.79 -6.72
C TYR A 707 -16.09 16.37 -5.44
N GLY A 708 -16.93 16.57 -4.43
CA GLY A 708 -16.51 16.95 -3.09
C GLY A 708 -16.93 15.96 -2.02
N ARG A 709 -16.13 15.89 -0.95
CA ARG A 709 -16.49 15.21 0.30
C ARG A 709 -17.19 16.22 1.20
N SER A 710 -18.38 15.86 1.67
CA SER A 710 -19.30 16.77 2.36
C SER A 710 -19.51 16.40 3.83
N PHE A 711 -19.80 17.40 4.65
CA PHE A 711 -19.88 17.27 6.11
C PHE A 711 -21.08 18.04 6.66
N LYS A 712 -21.63 17.52 7.77
CA LYS A 712 -22.54 18.26 8.66
C LYS A 712 -21.71 18.92 9.77
N MET A 713 -21.63 20.23 9.77
CA MET A 713 -20.82 21.01 10.72
C MET A 713 -21.29 20.79 12.17
N GLY A 714 -20.34 20.50 13.06
CA GLY A 714 -20.57 20.32 14.50
C GLY A 714 -20.52 21.63 15.30
N SER A 715 -20.35 22.76 14.62
CA SER A 715 -20.30 24.11 15.21
C SER A 715 -20.79 25.15 14.20
N SER A 716 -20.87 26.42 14.60
CA SER A 716 -21.12 27.54 13.67
C SER A 716 -19.88 27.95 12.84
N SER A 717 -18.72 27.31 13.03
CA SER A 717 -17.52 27.57 12.26
C SER A 717 -17.44 26.68 11.02
N HIS A 718 -17.23 27.32 9.86
CA HIS A 718 -17.07 26.68 8.55
C HIS A 718 -15.60 26.60 8.09
N ALA A 719 -14.64 26.98 8.94
CA ALA A 719 -13.23 26.89 8.62
C ALA A 719 -12.73 25.43 8.63
N LEU A 720 -11.73 25.12 7.79
CA LEU A 720 -11.04 23.83 7.81
C LEU A 720 -10.49 23.53 9.22
N GLY A 721 -10.59 22.27 9.65
CA GLY A 721 -10.28 21.84 11.01
C GLY A 721 -11.37 22.14 12.07
N SER A 722 -12.46 22.84 11.73
CA SER A 722 -13.59 23.01 12.66
C SER A 722 -14.32 21.68 12.89
N PRO A 723 -15.00 21.48 14.04
CA PRO A 723 -15.69 20.22 14.33
C PRO A 723 -16.76 19.85 13.29
N ALA A 724 -16.85 18.56 12.96
CA ALA A 724 -17.90 17.95 12.16
C ALA A 724 -18.66 16.90 12.98
N SER A 725 -19.89 16.60 12.55
CA SER A 725 -20.81 15.66 13.22
C SER A 725 -21.19 14.44 12.37
N GLY A 726 -20.52 14.27 11.23
CA GLY A 726 -20.76 13.22 10.23
C GLY A 726 -20.82 13.81 8.81
N GLY A 727 -21.19 12.96 7.84
CA GLY A 727 -21.33 13.35 6.44
C GLY A 727 -22.43 14.39 6.20
N GLY A 728 -22.25 15.17 5.12
CA GLY A 728 -23.25 16.10 4.63
C GLY A 728 -24.49 15.38 4.07
N THR A 729 -25.58 16.12 3.91
CA THR A 729 -26.84 15.61 3.34
C THR A 729 -26.59 15.05 1.94
N ALA A 730 -27.19 13.90 1.63
CA ALA A 730 -27.01 13.22 0.35
C ALA A 730 -27.38 14.09 -0.86
N GLY A 731 -26.57 14.01 -1.92
CA GLY A 731 -26.85 14.67 -3.19
C GLY A 731 -28.16 14.18 -3.83
N ARG A 732 -28.83 15.05 -4.58
CA ARG A 732 -30.13 14.77 -5.22
C ARG A 732 -30.06 13.65 -6.27
N TYR A 733 -28.90 13.47 -6.90
CA TYR A 733 -28.68 12.56 -8.03
C TYR A 733 -27.58 11.54 -7.74
N THR A 734 -26.58 11.88 -6.92
CA THR A 734 -25.59 10.92 -6.41
C THR A 734 -26.14 10.04 -5.28
N GLY A 735 -27.03 10.57 -4.44
CA GLY A 735 -27.76 9.80 -3.41
C GLY A 735 -26.93 9.37 -2.19
N GLU A 736 -25.64 9.68 -2.15
CA GLU A 736 -24.71 9.29 -1.07
C GLU A 736 -24.50 10.44 -0.07
N ALA A 737 -24.68 10.15 1.23
CA ALA A 737 -24.41 11.11 2.30
C ALA A 737 -22.90 11.24 2.56
N GLY A 738 -22.39 12.47 2.61
CA GLY A 738 -20.95 12.74 2.66
C GLY A 738 -20.25 12.89 1.30
N PHE A 739 -21.01 12.86 0.20
CA PHE A 739 -20.52 12.99 -1.17
C PHE A 739 -21.40 13.96 -1.97
N LEU A 740 -20.81 14.77 -2.86
CA LEU A 740 -21.54 15.60 -3.83
C LEU A 740 -20.74 15.68 -5.14
N SER A 741 -21.37 15.43 -6.28
CA SER A 741 -20.78 15.67 -7.61
C SER A 741 -20.50 17.16 -7.86
N PHE A 742 -19.62 17.51 -8.82
CA PHE A 742 -19.37 18.91 -9.17
C PHE A 742 -20.66 19.64 -9.57
N TYR A 743 -21.54 19.00 -10.36
CA TYR A 743 -22.82 19.60 -10.75
C TYR A 743 -23.76 19.81 -9.55
N GLU A 744 -23.76 18.93 -8.54
CA GLU A 744 -24.51 19.17 -7.30
C GLU A 744 -23.92 20.30 -6.46
N VAL A 745 -22.59 20.49 -6.44
CA VAL A 745 -21.98 21.65 -5.77
C VAL A 745 -22.28 22.95 -6.51
N CYS A 746 -22.27 22.97 -7.84
CA CYS A 746 -22.61 24.16 -8.61
C CYS A 746 -24.11 24.52 -8.49
N GLU A 747 -25.02 23.54 -8.52
CA GLU A 747 -26.45 23.73 -8.25
C GLU A 747 -26.66 24.31 -6.84
N ASN A 748 -25.90 23.84 -5.84
CA ASN A 748 -25.94 24.38 -4.48
C ASN A 748 -25.44 25.84 -4.40
N LEU A 749 -24.34 26.18 -5.08
CA LEU A 749 -23.85 27.58 -5.17
C LEU A 749 -24.88 28.50 -5.83
N ALA A 750 -25.49 28.09 -6.94
CA ALA A 750 -26.58 28.82 -7.59
C ALA A 750 -27.79 29.01 -6.65
N ASN A 751 -28.05 28.03 -5.78
CA ASN A 751 -29.06 28.10 -4.71
C ASN A 751 -28.56 28.80 -3.42
N GLY A 752 -27.50 29.61 -3.49
CA GLY A 752 -27.06 30.48 -2.40
C GLY A 752 -26.30 29.77 -1.28
N TRP A 753 -25.44 28.81 -1.63
CA TRP A 753 -24.29 28.44 -0.79
C TRP A 753 -23.14 29.45 -0.99
N THR A 754 -22.28 29.59 0.01
CA THR A 754 -21.12 30.49 -0.03
C THR A 754 -19.86 29.72 -0.42
N ARG A 755 -19.25 30.05 -1.57
CA ARG A 755 -17.86 29.62 -1.91
C ARG A 755 -16.85 30.40 -1.08
N VAL A 756 -15.83 29.71 -0.58
CA VAL A 756 -14.63 30.28 0.05
C VAL A 756 -13.40 29.65 -0.60
N TRP A 757 -12.33 30.43 -0.79
CA TRP A 757 -11.03 29.93 -1.27
C TRP A 757 -10.09 29.71 -0.09
N ASN A 758 -9.36 28.59 -0.06
CA ASN A 758 -8.22 28.42 0.83
C ASN A 758 -6.91 28.59 0.05
N ASP A 759 -6.18 29.65 0.34
CA ASP A 759 -4.97 30.00 -0.41
C ASP A 759 -3.72 29.20 0.00
N GLU A 760 -3.72 28.51 1.13
CA GLU A 760 -2.63 27.59 1.49
C GLU A 760 -2.76 26.27 0.72
N GLN A 761 -3.95 25.64 0.76
CA GLN A 761 -4.22 24.37 0.06
C GLN A 761 -4.49 24.52 -1.44
N LYS A 762 -4.69 25.75 -1.95
CA LYS A 762 -5.07 26.09 -3.34
C LYS A 762 -6.33 25.39 -3.84
N VAL A 763 -7.38 25.37 -3.02
CA VAL A 763 -8.68 24.71 -3.30
C VAL A 763 -9.86 25.49 -2.70
N PRO A 764 -11.07 25.35 -3.27
CA PRO A 764 -12.28 25.95 -2.74
C PRO A 764 -12.98 25.06 -1.70
N TYR A 765 -13.83 25.65 -0.88
CA TYR A 765 -14.92 24.93 -0.21
C TYR A 765 -16.21 25.72 -0.32
N ALA A 766 -17.36 25.07 -0.09
CA ALA A 766 -18.67 25.71 -0.08
C ALA A 766 -19.46 25.31 1.17
N TYR A 767 -20.28 26.22 1.70
CA TYR A 767 -21.10 25.94 2.88
C TYR A 767 -22.45 26.69 2.89
N LYS A 768 -23.44 26.13 3.58
CA LYS A 768 -24.74 26.77 3.86
C LYS A 768 -25.43 26.13 5.07
N GLY A 769 -25.90 26.94 6.01
CA GLY A 769 -26.56 26.45 7.23
C GLY A 769 -25.58 25.63 8.07
N ASP A 770 -25.86 24.34 8.24
CA ASP A 770 -24.98 23.35 8.88
C ASP A 770 -24.28 22.40 7.87
N GLN A 771 -24.40 22.65 6.56
CA GLN A 771 -23.80 21.84 5.50
C GLN A 771 -22.52 22.47 4.95
N TRP A 772 -21.52 21.64 4.63
CA TRP A 772 -20.20 22.04 4.13
C TRP A 772 -19.67 21.02 3.11
N VAL A 773 -18.88 21.44 2.12
CA VAL A 773 -18.23 20.56 1.13
C VAL A 773 -16.88 21.13 0.66
N GLY A 774 -15.85 20.28 0.61
CA GLY A 774 -14.57 20.57 -0.04
C GLY A 774 -14.48 19.79 -1.36
N TYR A 775 -14.17 20.48 -2.46
CA TYR A 775 -14.34 20.00 -3.84
C TYR A 775 -13.34 20.70 -4.79
N ASP A 776 -13.22 20.22 -6.04
CA ASP A 776 -12.45 20.92 -7.08
C ASP A 776 -13.35 21.75 -8.01
N ASP A 777 -12.86 22.89 -8.49
CA ASP A 777 -13.51 23.73 -9.51
C ASP A 777 -12.54 24.27 -10.56
N LEU A 778 -13.01 25.12 -11.48
CA LEU A 778 -12.21 25.67 -12.58
C LEU A 778 -10.93 26.40 -12.14
N GLU A 779 -10.87 26.94 -10.92
CA GLU A 779 -9.69 27.63 -10.37
C GLU A 779 -8.67 26.61 -9.86
N SER A 780 -9.08 25.65 -9.03
CA SER A 780 -8.17 24.61 -8.51
C SER A 780 -7.74 23.62 -9.61
N ILE A 781 -8.63 23.25 -10.53
CA ILE A 781 -8.31 22.43 -11.71
C ILE A 781 -7.26 23.13 -12.60
N GLN A 782 -7.32 24.45 -12.76
CA GLN A 782 -6.25 25.17 -13.48
C GLN A 782 -4.91 25.06 -12.74
N ILE A 783 -4.89 25.36 -11.44
CA ILE A 783 -3.66 25.35 -10.64
C ILE A 783 -3.04 23.94 -10.60
N LYS A 784 -3.86 22.90 -10.52
CA LYS A 784 -3.42 21.49 -10.55
C LYS A 784 -2.91 21.07 -11.93
N ALA A 785 -3.50 21.57 -13.02
CA ALA A 785 -2.95 21.39 -14.36
C ALA A 785 -1.61 22.12 -14.54
N GLU A 786 -1.44 23.31 -13.97
CA GLU A 786 -0.14 24.01 -13.93
C GLU A 786 0.89 23.24 -13.09
N TYR A 787 0.50 22.70 -11.93
CA TYR A 787 1.34 21.83 -11.10
C TYR A 787 1.82 20.58 -11.82
N ILE A 788 0.94 19.90 -12.57
CA ILE A 788 1.26 18.75 -13.43
C ILE A 788 2.37 19.12 -14.44
N ARG A 789 2.24 20.28 -15.10
CA ARG A 789 3.22 20.78 -16.08
C ARG A 789 4.54 21.15 -15.42
N GLN A 790 4.52 21.92 -14.33
CA GLN A 790 5.71 22.40 -13.61
C GLN A 790 6.53 21.24 -13.03
N ASN A 791 5.87 20.19 -12.53
CA ASN A 791 6.55 19.00 -12.00
C ASN A 791 6.93 17.99 -13.09
N GLY A 792 6.49 18.17 -14.33
CA GLY A 792 6.78 17.27 -15.45
C GLY A 792 6.04 15.93 -15.38
N LEU A 793 4.88 15.88 -14.74
CA LEU A 793 4.08 14.66 -14.59
C LEU A 793 3.48 14.20 -15.92
N GLY A 794 3.15 12.91 -16.03
CA GLY A 794 2.65 12.29 -17.26
C GLY A 794 1.26 12.74 -17.71
N GLY A 795 0.52 13.47 -16.86
CA GLY A 795 -0.80 14.04 -17.16
C GLY A 795 -1.76 14.03 -15.96
N SER A 796 -3.05 14.14 -16.25
CA SER A 796 -4.16 14.15 -15.28
C SER A 796 -5.06 12.92 -15.45
N MET A 797 -5.53 12.40 -14.32
CA MET A 797 -6.58 11.39 -14.24
C MET A 797 -7.80 12.01 -13.56
N VAL A 798 -9.01 11.62 -13.95
CA VAL A 798 -10.25 12.08 -13.32
C VAL A 798 -11.13 10.94 -12.83
N TRP A 799 -11.62 11.07 -11.59
CA TRP A 799 -12.70 10.28 -11.03
C TRP A 799 -13.91 11.19 -10.76
N ALA A 800 -15.01 11.09 -11.50
CA ALA A 800 -15.22 10.36 -12.76
C ALA A 800 -15.88 11.30 -13.77
N ILE A 801 -15.79 11.01 -15.06
CA ILE A 801 -16.32 11.91 -16.11
C ILE A 801 -17.82 12.18 -15.96
N ASP A 802 -18.55 11.19 -15.42
CA ASP A 802 -19.98 11.27 -15.13
C ASP A 802 -20.35 12.13 -13.90
N LEU A 803 -19.37 12.76 -13.23
CA LEU A 803 -19.55 13.68 -12.10
C LEU A 803 -19.31 15.16 -12.46
N ASP A 804 -18.79 15.44 -13.66
CA ASP A 804 -18.71 16.79 -14.25
C ASP A 804 -20.09 17.22 -14.79
N ASP A 805 -20.28 18.51 -15.07
CA ASP A 805 -21.55 19.00 -15.61
C ASP A 805 -21.71 18.68 -17.11
N ILE A 806 -22.18 17.47 -17.38
CA ILE A 806 -22.56 16.98 -18.72
C ILE A 806 -23.78 17.71 -19.33
N THR A 807 -24.45 18.60 -18.58
CA THR A 807 -25.73 19.23 -18.97
C THR A 807 -25.65 20.73 -19.23
N ASN A 808 -24.56 21.40 -18.83
CA ASN A 808 -24.47 22.86 -18.71
C ASN A 808 -25.51 23.47 -17.74
N SER A 809 -25.89 22.76 -16.69
CA SER A 809 -26.72 23.27 -15.58
C SER A 809 -26.00 24.35 -14.77
N CYS A 810 -24.67 24.26 -14.66
CA CYS A 810 -23.83 25.25 -14.00
C CYS A 810 -23.70 26.55 -14.81
N GLY A 811 -24.07 26.55 -16.09
CA GLY A 811 -23.83 27.66 -17.02
C GLY A 811 -22.35 27.87 -17.42
N LEU A 812 -21.50 26.85 -17.19
CA LEU A 812 -20.04 26.91 -17.41
C LEU A 812 -19.59 26.23 -18.72
N GLY A 813 -20.51 25.71 -19.51
CA GLY A 813 -20.26 24.79 -20.63
C GLY A 813 -20.63 23.34 -20.28
N ILE A 814 -20.58 22.45 -21.27
CA ILE A 814 -20.70 21.00 -21.06
C ILE A 814 -19.32 20.45 -20.73
N ASN A 815 -19.23 19.60 -19.70
CA ASN A 815 -17.98 19.07 -19.16
C ASN A 815 -16.94 20.18 -18.85
N PRO A 816 -17.29 21.18 -18.02
CA PRO A 816 -16.43 22.35 -17.79
C PRO A 816 -15.08 22.01 -17.18
N LEU A 817 -15.00 21.09 -16.21
CA LEU A 817 -13.72 20.73 -15.58
C LEU A 817 -12.84 19.93 -16.55
N MET A 818 -13.42 18.98 -17.29
CA MET A 818 -12.69 18.21 -18.29
C MET A 818 -12.26 19.04 -19.51
N SER A 819 -13.07 20.01 -19.93
CA SER A 819 -12.69 20.98 -20.98
C SER A 819 -11.51 21.83 -20.52
N LYS A 820 -11.52 22.30 -19.26
CA LYS A 820 -10.41 23.05 -18.67
C LYS A 820 -9.12 22.22 -18.62
N LEU A 821 -9.20 20.92 -18.31
CA LEU A 821 -8.05 20.02 -18.36
C LEU A 821 -7.52 19.81 -19.79
N LYS A 822 -8.40 19.66 -20.78
CA LYS A 822 -8.04 19.55 -22.21
C LYS A 822 -7.26 20.76 -22.72
N ASP A 823 -7.71 21.97 -22.39
CA ASP A 823 -7.05 23.22 -22.80
C ASP A 823 -5.68 23.40 -22.14
N MET A 824 -5.54 22.98 -20.87
CA MET A 824 -4.31 23.15 -20.10
C MET A 824 -3.25 22.06 -20.37
N LEU A 825 -3.70 20.83 -20.68
CA LEU A 825 -2.89 19.61 -20.87
C LEU A 825 -3.15 18.98 -22.26
N PRO A 826 -2.74 19.63 -23.35
CA PRO A 826 -3.05 19.20 -24.72
C PRO A 826 -2.30 17.93 -25.16
N ASP A 827 -2.80 17.31 -26.21
CA ASP A 827 -2.17 16.19 -26.91
C ASP A 827 -1.06 16.64 -27.85
N SER A 828 -0.06 15.77 -28.09
CA SER A 828 0.92 15.95 -29.17
C SER A 828 0.32 15.70 -30.55
N THR A 829 -0.72 16.46 -30.90
CA THR A 829 -1.13 16.67 -32.29
C THR A 829 -0.42 17.92 -32.81
N VAL A 830 0.14 17.83 -34.02
CA VAL A 830 0.84 18.96 -34.65
C VAL A 830 -0.19 20.05 -34.96
N GLN A 831 -0.11 21.20 -34.28
CA GLN A 831 -0.96 22.34 -34.65
C GLN A 831 -0.64 22.77 -36.09
N PRO A 832 -1.65 22.99 -36.95
CA PRO A 832 -1.43 23.44 -38.31
C PRO A 832 -0.88 24.86 -38.31
N THR A 833 0.38 25.02 -38.73
CA THR A 833 1.09 26.30 -38.70
C THR A 833 0.36 27.35 -39.54
N LYS A 834 -0.15 28.40 -38.89
CA LYS A 834 -0.90 29.47 -39.56
C LYS A 834 0.05 30.23 -40.51
N ALA A 835 -0.20 30.11 -41.82
CA ALA A 835 0.80 30.43 -42.84
C ALA A 835 1.18 31.92 -42.92
N THR A 836 2.47 32.21 -43.04
CA THR A 836 2.97 33.50 -43.57
C THR A 836 4.31 33.29 -44.33
N SER A 837 4.16 32.92 -45.61
CA SER A 837 5.06 33.14 -46.76
C SER A 837 6.59 33.35 -46.59
N THR A 838 7.36 32.45 -47.25
CA THR A 838 8.65 32.69 -47.96
C THR A 838 9.89 33.10 -47.12
N VAL A 839 11.13 32.68 -47.44
CA VAL A 839 11.78 32.44 -48.75
C VAL A 839 12.65 31.15 -48.77
N GLU A 840 12.74 30.50 -49.93
CA GLU A 840 13.57 29.33 -50.30
C GLU A 840 14.86 29.75 -51.07
N PRO A 841 15.79 28.86 -51.47
CA PRO A 841 16.19 27.53 -50.97
C PRO A 841 17.74 27.40 -50.84
N THR A 842 18.30 26.19 -50.65
CA THR A 842 19.32 25.56 -51.55
C THR A 842 19.81 24.17 -51.05
N GLN A 843 19.27 23.12 -51.69
CA GLN A 843 19.87 21.84 -52.13
C GLN A 843 20.61 20.85 -51.17
N SER A 844 20.33 19.56 -51.42
CA SER A 844 20.91 18.32 -50.85
C SER A 844 22.02 17.74 -51.80
N PRO A 845 22.38 16.42 -51.85
CA PRO A 845 22.26 15.25 -50.93
C PRO A 845 23.67 14.60 -50.65
N THR A 846 23.92 13.39 -50.07
CA THR A 846 23.70 12.03 -50.66
C THR A 846 24.34 10.87 -49.82
N ALA A 847 23.64 9.71 -49.73
CA ALA A 847 24.08 8.30 -49.60
C ALA A 847 24.76 7.65 -48.34
N GLN A 848 24.40 6.35 -48.21
CA GLN A 848 24.87 5.18 -47.41
C GLN A 848 25.94 4.34 -48.21
N PRO A 849 26.35 3.08 -47.83
CA PRO A 849 26.64 2.38 -46.54
C PRO A 849 27.97 1.55 -46.59
N THR A 850 28.20 0.54 -45.70
CA THR A 850 28.63 -0.89 -46.01
C THR A 850 29.72 -1.60 -45.11
N LEU A 851 29.31 -2.63 -44.33
CA LEU A 851 29.98 -3.91 -43.91
C LEU A 851 31.31 -4.01 -43.05
N ALA A 852 31.62 -5.26 -42.60
CA ALA A 852 32.72 -5.72 -41.71
C ALA A 852 33.40 -7.04 -42.23
N PRO A 853 34.57 -7.54 -41.71
CA PRO A 853 34.61 -8.88 -41.01
C PRO A 853 35.82 -9.29 -40.07
N THR A 854 35.53 -10.07 -39.01
CA THR A 854 36.08 -11.39 -38.49
C THR A 854 37.60 -11.80 -38.25
N THR A 855 37.89 -12.42 -37.06
CA THR A 855 38.99 -13.40 -36.64
C THR A 855 40.48 -12.95 -36.50
N VAL A 856 41.46 -13.62 -35.82
CA VAL A 856 41.79 -15.06 -35.49
C VAL A 856 42.57 -15.25 -34.13
N GLN A 857 43.00 -16.49 -33.76
CA GLN A 857 43.77 -16.98 -32.56
C GLN A 857 45.09 -17.74 -33.00
N PRO A 858 45.87 -18.54 -32.20
CA PRO A 858 46.53 -18.41 -30.87
C PRO A 858 48.04 -18.90 -30.82
N THR A 859 48.79 -18.80 -29.69
CA THR A 859 50.03 -19.63 -29.43
C THR A 859 50.45 -19.74 -27.92
N LYS A 860 51.55 -20.45 -27.56
CA LYS A 860 51.88 -20.98 -26.19
C LYS A 860 53.33 -20.73 -25.67
N ALA A 861 53.47 -20.65 -24.33
CA ALA A 861 54.56 -21.09 -23.43
C ALA A 861 55.99 -20.46 -23.55
N PRO A 862 56.79 -20.37 -22.44
CA PRO A 862 57.59 -21.51 -21.91
C PRO A 862 57.66 -21.61 -20.36
N THR A 863 58.68 -22.30 -19.79
CA THR A 863 58.72 -22.93 -18.44
C THR A 863 60.03 -22.67 -17.66
N THR A 864 60.11 -22.95 -16.33
CA THR A 864 61.10 -23.88 -15.64
C THR A 864 61.59 -23.48 -14.20
N ALA A 865 61.61 -24.47 -13.26
CA ALA A 865 62.42 -24.71 -12.01
C ALA A 865 62.51 -23.76 -10.76
N GLN A 866 62.02 -24.26 -9.60
CA GLN A 866 62.71 -24.71 -8.33
C GLN A 866 63.99 -24.04 -7.74
N PRO A 867 64.44 -24.32 -6.46
CA PRO A 867 63.76 -24.83 -5.22
C PRO A 867 64.27 -24.21 -3.85
N THR A 868 63.69 -24.60 -2.66
CA THR A 868 64.38 -25.23 -1.47
C THR A 868 63.74 -25.03 -0.05
N GLN A 869 63.31 -26.16 0.55
CA GLN A 869 63.20 -26.67 1.96
C GLN A 869 63.17 -25.83 3.29
N ALA A 870 62.15 -26.13 4.14
CA ALA A 870 62.09 -26.69 5.52
C ALA A 870 63.08 -26.30 6.68
N PRO A 871 62.65 -26.31 7.97
CA PRO A 871 62.44 -27.51 8.85
C PRO A 871 61.03 -27.57 9.54
N THR A 872 60.34 -28.67 9.93
CA THR A 872 60.57 -29.89 10.79
C THR A 872 60.72 -29.59 12.31
N THR A 873 60.14 -30.28 13.32
CA THR A 873 59.57 -31.66 13.54
C THR A 873 58.61 -31.62 14.80
N ALA A 874 57.99 -32.62 15.52
CA ALA A 874 57.93 -34.10 15.62
C ALA A 874 56.61 -34.62 16.34
N LYS A 875 56.62 -35.81 17.02
CA LYS A 875 55.52 -36.57 17.70
C LYS A 875 56.12 -37.62 18.70
N PRO A 876 55.59 -37.90 19.92
CA PRO A 876 54.84 -39.16 20.27
C PRO A 876 53.80 -39.03 21.45
N THR A 877 52.75 -39.84 21.72
CA THR A 877 52.33 -41.27 21.53
C THR A 877 52.60 -42.24 22.71
N GLN A 878 51.55 -42.78 23.37
CA GLN A 878 51.33 -44.22 23.72
C GLN A 878 49.99 -44.51 24.48
N ALA A 879 49.69 -45.79 24.77
CA ALA A 879 48.46 -46.32 25.40
C ALA A 879 48.78 -47.31 26.56
N PRO A 880 47.80 -47.89 27.30
CA PRO A 880 47.43 -49.31 27.07
C PRO A 880 45.96 -49.71 27.42
N THR A 881 45.68 -51.03 27.39
CA THR A 881 44.39 -51.75 27.67
C THR A 881 44.17 -52.02 29.20
N THR A 882 43.13 -52.71 29.75
CA THR A 882 42.46 -53.98 29.36
C THR A 882 41.24 -54.36 30.25
N ALA A 883 40.41 -55.33 29.79
CA ALA A 883 39.61 -56.33 30.56
C ALA A 883 38.15 -56.01 31.02
N LYS A 884 37.39 -57.11 31.31
CA LYS A 884 35.92 -57.21 31.45
C LYS A 884 35.53 -58.29 32.48
N PRO A 885 34.42 -58.14 33.25
CA PRO A 885 33.28 -59.09 33.23
C PRO A 885 31.92 -58.33 33.29
N THR A 886 30.70 -58.85 33.53
CA THR A 886 30.18 -60.20 33.85
C THR A 886 28.87 -60.53 33.07
N GLN A 887 27.73 -60.76 33.77
CA GLN A 887 26.42 -61.39 33.43
C GLN A 887 25.42 -61.06 34.59
N ALA A 888 24.12 -61.39 34.65
CA ALA A 888 22.95 -61.60 33.75
C ALA A 888 21.71 -61.89 34.70
N PRO A 889 20.43 -62.14 34.29
CA PRO A 889 19.99 -63.21 33.37
C PRO A 889 18.84 -62.84 32.39
N THR A 890 18.36 -63.85 31.65
CA THR A 890 17.27 -63.85 30.64
C THR A 890 15.86 -63.76 31.28
N THR A 891 14.70 -63.74 30.59
CA THR A 891 14.25 -64.31 29.27
C THR A 891 12.93 -63.57 28.86
N ALA A 892 12.21 -63.76 27.73
CA ALA A 892 12.17 -64.75 26.63
C ALA A 892 11.60 -64.13 25.31
N GLN A 893 11.13 -64.97 24.38
CA GLN A 893 10.44 -64.64 23.11
C GLN A 893 9.15 -65.47 23.00
N PRO A 894 8.10 -65.02 22.26
CA PRO A 894 7.74 -65.75 21.03
C PRO A 894 7.22 -64.86 19.87
N THR A 895 6.91 -65.50 18.75
CA THR A 895 6.37 -65.00 17.45
C THR A 895 5.61 -66.20 16.82
N PRO A 896 4.90 -66.17 15.66
CA PRO A 896 4.42 -65.07 14.79
C PRO A 896 2.95 -65.22 14.29
N ALA A 897 2.55 -64.38 13.30
CA ALA A 897 1.49 -64.61 12.27
C ALA A 897 -0.01 -64.57 12.71
N PRO A 898 -1.01 -64.45 11.77
CA PRO A 898 -0.94 -64.55 10.30
C PRO A 898 -1.59 -63.41 9.48
N THR A 899 -1.53 -63.56 8.14
CA THR A 899 -2.05 -62.68 7.06
C THR A 899 -3.48 -63.00 6.58
N THR A 900 -4.15 -62.06 5.88
CA THR A 900 -5.05 -62.36 4.73
C THR A 900 -5.30 -61.13 3.84
N ALA A 901 -5.96 -61.27 2.67
CA ALA A 901 -6.08 -60.23 1.63
C ALA A 901 -7.41 -60.23 0.82
N LYS A 902 -7.70 -59.09 0.17
CA LYS A 902 -8.49 -58.77 -1.06
C LYS A 902 -9.62 -59.72 -1.56
N PRO A 903 -10.83 -59.19 -1.89
CA PRO A 903 -11.25 -58.90 -3.30
C PRO A 903 -11.77 -57.43 -3.46
N THR A 904 -12.10 -56.79 -4.60
CA THR A 904 -12.30 -57.02 -6.08
C THR A 904 -13.65 -57.54 -6.63
N GLN A 905 -14.51 -56.66 -7.18
CA GLN A 905 -14.87 -56.53 -8.64
C GLN A 905 -16.04 -55.53 -8.90
N ALA A 906 -16.44 -55.34 -10.18
CA ALA A 906 -17.35 -54.30 -10.71
C ALA A 906 -18.63 -54.90 -11.37
N PRO A 907 -19.44 -54.10 -12.10
CA PRO A 907 -19.61 -54.40 -13.54
C PRO A 907 -19.67 -53.20 -14.50
N THR A 908 -19.66 -53.51 -15.82
CA THR A 908 -19.58 -52.63 -17.02
C THR A 908 -20.95 -52.05 -17.46
N THR A 909 -21.15 -51.27 -18.53
CA THR A 909 -20.68 -51.32 -19.96
C THR A 909 -20.97 -49.92 -20.64
N ALA A 910 -20.76 -49.56 -21.92
CA ALA A 910 -20.47 -50.28 -23.17
C ALA A 910 -19.49 -49.53 -24.14
N GLN A 911 -19.99 -48.99 -25.28
CA GLN A 911 -19.24 -48.62 -26.51
C GLN A 911 -19.99 -47.47 -27.26
N THR A 912 -19.37 -46.66 -28.13
CA THR A 912 -18.99 -47.00 -29.52
C THR A 912 -17.93 -46.07 -30.13
N THR A 913 -17.30 -46.52 -31.21
CA THR A 913 -16.24 -45.86 -31.98
C THR A 913 -16.75 -45.26 -33.29
N HIS A 914 -16.05 -44.26 -33.86
CA HIS A 914 -15.56 -44.27 -35.26
C HIS A 914 -14.72 -43.02 -35.58
N ALA A 915 -13.82 -43.14 -36.57
CA ALA A 915 -13.02 -42.04 -37.13
C ALA A 915 -12.80 -42.28 -38.64
N PRO A 916 -12.67 -41.22 -39.47
CA PRO A 916 -12.17 -41.30 -40.84
C PRO A 916 -10.79 -40.62 -41.02
N THR A 917 -10.15 -40.83 -42.18
CA THR A 917 -8.75 -40.46 -42.48
C THR A 917 -8.63 -39.88 -43.92
N THR A 918 -7.44 -39.42 -44.33
CA THR A 918 -7.01 -39.04 -45.71
C THR A 918 -7.62 -37.75 -46.32
N SER A 919 -6.97 -37.01 -47.24
CA SER A 919 -5.55 -36.89 -47.69
C SER A 919 -5.36 -35.61 -48.54
N GLN A 920 -4.12 -35.17 -48.80
CA GLN A 920 -3.81 -34.12 -49.79
C GLN A 920 -3.99 -34.58 -51.24
N PRO A 921 -4.22 -33.64 -52.18
CA PRO A 921 -3.36 -33.50 -53.36
C PRO A 921 -2.99 -32.03 -53.69
N THR A 922 -2.28 -31.80 -54.81
CA THR A 922 -1.49 -30.58 -55.09
C THR A 922 -1.77 -29.95 -56.47
N GLN A 923 -1.41 -28.67 -56.62
CA GLN A 923 -1.24 -27.87 -57.88
C GLN A 923 -2.46 -27.11 -58.45
N ALA A 924 -2.15 -26.04 -59.20
CA ALA A 924 -3.03 -25.15 -59.97
C ALA A 924 -2.48 -25.03 -61.41
N PRO A 925 -3.26 -24.54 -62.41
CA PRO A 925 -2.98 -23.17 -62.92
C PRO A 925 -4.13 -22.39 -63.64
N THR A 926 -3.91 -21.07 -63.82
CA THR A 926 -4.30 -20.18 -64.96
C THR A 926 -5.76 -19.78 -65.32
N THR A 927 -6.16 -18.57 -64.86
CA THR A 927 -6.61 -17.35 -65.62
C THR A 927 -7.81 -17.29 -66.63
N LYS A 928 -8.68 -16.27 -66.40
CA LYS A 928 -9.37 -15.34 -67.37
C LYS A 928 -10.57 -15.87 -68.22
N ILE A 929 -11.60 -15.09 -68.66
CA ILE A 929 -11.94 -13.64 -68.62
C ILE A 929 -13.39 -13.38 -68.02
N PRO A 930 -14.36 -12.49 -68.44
CA PRO A 930 -15.15 -11.70 -67.47
C PRO A 930 -16.69 -11.90 -67.46
N GLY A 931 -17.37 -11.28 -66.47
CA GLY A 931 -18.76 -10.81 -66.60
C GLY A 931 -19.88 -11.62 -65.93
N GLY A 932 -19.56 -12.56 -65.02
CA GLY A 932 -20.57 -13.37 -64.31
C GLY A 932 -21.04 -12.76 -62.99
N CYS A 933 -22.33 -12.97 -62.66
CA CYS A 933 -22.89 -12.76 -61.32
C CYS A 933 -22.17 -13.62 -60.26
N GLY A 934 -22.10 -13.16 -59.01
CA GLY A 934 -21.55 -13.95 -57.90
C GLY A 934 -20.13 -13.56 -57.45
N ALA A 935 -19.35 -14.57 -57.07
CA ALA A 935 -18.18 -14.40 -56.20
C ALA A 935 -16.97 -13.78 -56.91
N PRO A 936 -16.26 -12.80 -56.30
CA PRO A 936 -15.06 -12.23 -56.88
C PRO A 936 -13.91 -13.26 -56.94
N VAL A 937 -13.47 -13.60 -58.16
CA VAL A 937 -12.54 -14.70 -58.47
C VAL A 937 -11.12 -14.52 -57.89
N ASN A 938 -10.74 -13.28 -57.56
CA ASN A 938 -9.58 -12.97 -56.70
C ASN A 938 -9.97 -11.76 -55.86
N CYS A 939 -9.89 -11.86 -54.53
CA CYS A 939 -10.31 -10.79 -53.64
C CYS A 939 -9.40 -10.61 -52.43
N ALA A 940 -9.29 -9.36 -51.97
CA ALA A 940 -8.36 -8.98 -50.91
C ALA A 940 -8.89 -9.45 -49.55
N ASN A 941 -7.99 -9.99 -48.72
CA ASN A 941 -8.32 -10.49 -47.39
C ASN A 941 -8.90 -9.36 -46.53
N GLY A 942 -10.06 -9.59 -45.90
CA GLY A 942 -10.79 -8.60 -45.11
C GLY A 942 -11.65 -7.59 -45.90
N LYS A 943 -11.69 -7.65 -47.25
CA LYS A 943 -12.58 -6.78 -48.04
C LYS A 943 -13.95 -7.41 -48.32
N PHE A 944 -14.94 -6.53 -48.47
CA PHE A 944 -16.31 -6.84 -48.85
C PHE A 944 -16.59 -6.44 -50.31
N TYR A 945 -17.50 -7.17 -50.97
CA TYR A 945 -17.89 -6.97 -52.35
C TYR A 945 -19.39 -7.30 -52.50
N VAL A 946 -20.20 -6.43 -53.11
CA VAL A 946 -21.62 -6.74 -53.39
C VAL A 946 -21.73 -7.74 -54.56
N ASP A 947 -22.75 -8.60 -54.55
CA ASP A 947 -23.08 -9.42 -55.73
C ASP A 947 -23.70 -8.51 -56.80
N ALA A 948 -23.11 -8.52 -58.00
CA ALA A 948 -23.52 -7.63 -59.09
C ALA A 948 -24.96 -7.86 -59.59
N CYS A 949 -25.62 -8.95 -59.17
CA CYS A 949 -26.94 -9.35 -59.67
C CYS A 949 -28.01 -9.56 -58.56
N ASP A 950 -27.64 -9.49 -57.27
CA ASP A 950 -28.59 -9.46 -56.16
C ASP A 950 -28.07 -8.47 -55.10
N PRO A 951 -28.62 -7.24 -55.00
CA PRO A 951 -28.14 -6.23 -54.04
C PRO A 951 -28.48 -6.60 -52.58
N LYS A 952 -29.17 -7.72 -52.31
CA LYS A 952 -29.27 -8.29 -50.97
C LYS A 952 -28.08 -9.18 -50.63
N VAL A 953 -27.21 -9.49 -51.58
CA VAL A 953 -26.10 -10.43 -51.40
C VAL A 953 -24.76 -9.70 -51.44
N TYR A 954 -23.86 -10.12 -50.56
CA TYR A 954 -22.50 -9.64 -50.53
C TYR A 954 -21.53 -10.78 -50.23
N TYR A 955 -20.24 -10.50 -50.42
CA TYR A 955 -19.13 -11.42 -50.21
C TYR A 955 -18.12 -10.79 -49.26
N GLN A 956 -17.64 -11.56 -48.30
CA GLN A 956 -16.49 -11.20 -47.47
C GLN A 956 -15.34 -12.16 -47.79
N CYS A 957 -14.12 -11.63 -47.94
CA CYS A 957 -13.00 -12.43 -48.40
C CYS A 957 -12.02 -12.82 -47.29
N GLY A 958 -11.81 -14.11 -47.11
CA GLY A 958 -10.90 -14.73 -46.16
C GLY A 958 -9.81 -15.53 -46.89
N HIS A 959 -8.53 -15.19 -46.68
CA HIS A 959 -7.37 -15.89 -47.27
C HIS A 959 -7.42 -16.06 -48.81
N GLY A 960 -8.09 -15.15 -49.51
CA GLY A 960 -8.28 -15.18 -50.97
C GLY A 960 -9.55 -15.92 -51.44
N ILE A 961 -10.32 -16.50 -50.52
CA ILE A 961 -11.60 -17.19 -50.77
C ILE A 961 -12.75 -16.23 -50.44
N ALA A 962 -13.73 -16.14 -51.34
CA ALA A 962 -14.92 -15.30 -51.16
C ALA A 962 -16.08 -16.08 -50.52
N HIS A 963 -16.45 -15.73 -49.30
CA HIS A 963 -17.58 -16.32 -48.58
C HIS A 963 -18.85 -15.51 -48.87
N LYS A 964 -19.96 -16.18 -49.22
CA LYS A 964 -21.23 -15.55 -49.65
C LYS A 964 -22.17 -15.33 -48.45
N TYR A 965 -22.76 -14.15 -48.37
CA TYR A 965 -23.72 -13.74 -47.34
C TYR A 965 -24.94 -13.07 -47.97
N LYS A 966 -26.06 -13.02 -47.25
CA LYS A 966 -27.28 -12.36 -47.69
C LYS A 966 -27.88 -11.53 -46.55
N CYS A 967 -28.21 -10.28 -46.85
CA CYS A 967 -28.89 -9.33 -46.01
C CYS A 967 -30.31 -9.79 -45.64
N GLY A 968 -30.76 -9.39 -44.45
CA GLY A 968 -32.07 -9.75 -43.91
C GLY A 968 -33.25 -9.19 -44.71
N THR A 969 -34.44 -9.73 -44.46
CA THR A 969 -35.70 -9.25 -45.05
C THR A 969 -35.87 -7.75 -44.82
N GLY A 970 -36.25 -7.00 -45.87
CA GLY A 970 -36.35 -5.53 -45.83
C GLY A 970 -35.01 -4.77 -45.91
N THR A 971 -33.86 -5.43 -46.08
CA THR A 971 -32.55 -4.74 -46.18
C THR A 971 -31.83 -5.00 -47.51
N LEU A 972 -30.95 -4.09 -47.91
CA LEU A 972 -30.05 -4.13 -49.07
C LEU A 972 -28.60 -3.85 -48.61
N TRP A 973 -27.59 -4.27 -49.37
CA TRP A 973 -26.19 -4.00 -49.03
C TRP A 973 -25.76 -2.57 -49.41
N ASP A 974 -25.53 -1.74 -48.39
CA ASP A 974 -24.99 -0.39 -48.52
C ASP A 974 -23.47 -0.44 -48.71
N SER A 975 -23.03 -0.49 -49.97
CA SER A 975 -21.61 -0.51 -50.36
C SER A 975 -20.82 0.73 -49.92
N SER A 976 -21.47 1.82 -49.49
CA SER A 976 -20.76 3.01 -48.96
C SER A 976 -20.35 2.83 -47.49
N LYS A 977 -21.14 2.05 -46.73
CA LYS A 977 -20.93 1.75 -45.31
C LYS A 977 -20.41 0.33 -45.04
N ASN A 978 -20.49 -0.56 -46.02
CA ASN A 978 -20.21 -2.00 -45.91
C ASN A 978 -21.08 -2.71 -44.86
N ILE A 979 -22.39 -2.43 -44.88
CA ILE A 979 -23.40 -3.07 -44.02
C ILE A 979 -24.67 -3.40 -44.81
N CYS A 980 -25.49 -4.30 -44.29
CA CYS A 980 -26.90 -4.40 -44.69
C CYS A 980 -27.68 -3.24 -44.04
N ASN A 981 -28.45 -2.50 -44.82
CA ASN A 981 -29.17 -1.30 -44.43
C ASN A 981 -30.62 -1.38 -44.96
N TRP A 982 -31.59 -0.75 -44.29
CA TRP A 982 -33.01 -0.86 -44.68
C TRP A 982 -33.25 -0.38 -46.12
N ASP A 983 -34.09 -1.11 -46.85
CA ASP A 983 -34.30 -0.88 -48.28
C ASP A 983 -34.87 0.51 -48.59
N TYR A 984 -35.66 1.09 -47.69
CA TYR A 984 -36.09 2.49 -47.74
C TYR A 984 -34.98 3.50 -47.36
N ILE A 985 -33.98 3.14 -46.55
CA ILE A 985 -32.80 4.02 -46.32
C ILE A 985 -31.90 4.01 -47.56
N VAL A 986 -31.92 2.92 -48.34
CA VAL A 986 -31.27 2.82 -49.64
C VAL A 986 -32.14 3.39 -50.79
N ASN A 987 -33.48 3.41 -50.65
CA ASN A 987 -34.46 3.93 -51.64
C ASN A 987 -35.77 4.49 -50.98
N PRO A 988 -35.80 5.72 -50.44
CA PRO A 988 -36.92 6.22 -49.62
C PRO A 988 -38.12 6.74 -50.41
N THR A 989 -39.35 6.29 -50.10
CA THR A 989 -40.58 6.72 -50.80
C THR A 989 -41.90 6.82 -49.98
N THR A 990 -42.39 5.76 -49.34
CA THR A 990 -43.83 5.63 -48.96
C THR A 990 -44.18 5.74 -47.46
N PRO A 991 -45.26 6.45 -47.07
CA PRO A 991 -45.85 6.42 -45.72
C PRO A 991 -46.84 5.26 -45.46
N ASP A 992 -47.13 5.00 -44.18
CA ASP A 992 -48.03 3.94 -43.65
C ASP A 992 -49.47 4.47 -43.42
N PRO A 993 -50.54 3.80 -43.92
CA PRO A 993 -51.93 4.21 -43.74
C PRO A 993 -52.59 3.81 -42.40
N CYS A 994 -51.99 2.93 -41.59
CA CYS A 994 -52.56 2.47 -40.31
C CYS A 994 -52.24 3.41 -39.12
N ALA A 995 -51.37 4.39 -39.36
CA ALA A 995 -50.85 5.31 -38.36
C ALA A 995 -51.82 6.47 -38.03
N PRO A 996 -51.91 6.92 -36.76
CA PRO A 996 -52.82 8.01 -36.38
C PRO A 996 -52.42 9.32 -37.08
N THR A 997 -53.37 9.94 -37.79
CA THR A 997 -53.12 11.11 -38.66
C THR A 997 -52.66 12.35 -37.91
N ASP A 998 -53.16 12.52 -36.69
CA ASP A 998 -52.81 13.60 -35.77
C ASP A 998 -52.48 12.95 -34.41
N CYS A 999 -51.20 12.95 -34.03
CA CYS A 999 -50.74 12.36 -32.79
C CYS A 999 -50.09 13.43 -31.88
N VAL A 1000 -50.18 13.23 -30.56
CA VAL A 1000 -49.62 14.12 -29.54
C VAL A 1000 -48.24 13.63 -29.15
N GLU A 1001 -47.26 14.54 -29.11
CA GLU A 1001 -45.84 14.25 -28.85
C GLU A 1001 -45.63 13.39 -27.60
N GLY A 1002 -44.92 12.27 -27.74
CA GLY A 1002 -44.67 11.31 -26.66
C GLY A 1002 -45.88 10.49 -26.19
N HIS A 1003 -47.09 10.75 -26.71
CA HIS A 1003 -48.26 9.92 -26.44
C HIS A 1003 -48.20 8.64 -27.29
N MET A 1004 -48.69 7.55 -26.70
CA MET A 1004 -48.78 6.24 -27.33
C MET A 1004 -50.21 6.00 -27.83
N TYR A 1005 -50.36 5.24 -28.91
CA TYR A 1005 -51.65 4.93 -29.55
C TYR A 1005 -51.61 3.48 -30.03
N GLY A 1006 -52.62 2.65 -29.72
CA GLY A 1006 -52.71 1.31 -30.31
C GLY A 1006 -52.81 1.36 -31.83
N ASP A 1007 -52.20 0.40 -32.53
CA ASP A 1007 -52.35 0.30 -33.98
C ASP A 1007 -53.75 -0.25 -34.30
N SER A 1008 -54.51 0.53 -35.08
CA SER A 1008 -55.86 0.16 -35.50
C SER A 1008 -55.94 -1.05 -36.45
N CYS A 1009 -54.79 -1.48 -36.98
CA CYS A 1009 -54.66 -2.61 -37.90
C CYS A 1009 -54.04 -3.87 -37.27
N ASP A 1010 -53.47 -3.79 -36.06
CA ASP A 1010 -52.60 -4.82 -35.48
C ASP A 1010 -52.52 -4.68 -33.94
N ASP A 1011 -53.12 -5.59 -33.18
CA ASP A 1011 -53.12 -5.55 -31.71
C ASP A 1011 -51.80 -5.99 -31.06
N GLN A 1012 -50.84 -6.47 -31.85
CA GLN A 1012 -49.43 -6.58 -31.45
C GLN A 1012 -48.62 -5.32 -31.74
N SER A 1013 -49.21 -4.26 -32.32
CA SER A 1013 -48.51 -2.99 -32.61
C SER A 1013 -49.13 -1.75 -31.97
N TYR A 1014 -48.32 -0.70 -31.88
CA TYR A 1014 -48.70 0.62 -31.40
C TYR A 1014 -47.80 1.69 -32.00
N TYR A 1015 -48.28 2.93 -32.03
CA TYR A 1015 -47.54 4.10 -32.49
C TYR A 1015 -47.11 4.99 -31.32
N ILE A 1016 -45.92 5.58 -31.41
CA ILE A 1016 -45.48 6.70 -30.55
C ILE A 1016 -45.30 7.92 -31.45
N CYS A 1017 -45.77 9.09 -31.01
CA CYS A 1017 -45.60 10.31 -31.77
C CYS A 1017 -44.24 10.99 -31.48
N PHE A 1018 -43.49 11.32 -32.53
CA PHE A 1018 -42.26 12.10 -32.47
C PHE A 1018 -42.24 13.19 -33.56
N GLY A 1019 -41.97 14.44 -33.18
CA GLY A 1019 -42.07 15.60 -34.05
C GLY A 1019 -43.47 15.79 -34.67
N GLY A 1020 -44.53 15.37 -33.98
CA GLY A 1020 -45.89 15.35 -34.52
C GLY A 1020 -46.12 14.31 -35.62
N LYS A 1021 -45.28 13.27 -35.73
CA LYS A 1021 -45.43 12.16 -36.68
C LYS A 1021 -45.45 10.81 -35.95
N PRO A 1022 -46.32 9.87 -36.36
CA PRO A 1022 -46.37 8.55 -35.75
C PRO A 1022 -45.21 7.66 -36.21
N SER A 1023 -44.49 7.08 -35.27
CA SER A 1023 -43.53 5.99 -35.45
C SER A 1023 -44.18 4.68 -35.04
N LYS A 1024 -44.13 3.63 -35.87
CA LYS A 1024 -44.69 2.31 -35.56
C LYS A 1024 -43.72 1.50 -34.69
N HIS A 1025 -44.26 0.85 -33.67
CA HIS A 1025 -43.58 -0.04 -32.75
C HIS A 1025 -44.42 -1.30 -32.54
N THR A 1026 -43.77 -2.39 -32.12
CA THR A 1026 -44.43 -3.67 -31.84
C THR A 1026 -44.31 -3.96 -30.34
N CYS A 1027 -45.35 -4.55 -29.76
CA CYS A 1027 -45.33 -5.13 -28.42
C CYS A 1027 -44.35 -6.32 -28.37
N ALA A 1028 -43.93 -6.71 -27.16
CA ALA A 1028 -43.03 -7.86 -26.99
C ALA A 1028 -43.80 -9.17 -27.18
N ASP A 1029 -43.13 -10.23 -27.64
CA ASP A 1029 -43.74 -11.55 -27.89
C ASP A 1029 -44.59 -12.03 -26.69
N GLY A 1030 -45.87 -12.34 -26.94
CA GLY A 1030 -46.86 -12.73 -25.91
C GLY A 1030 -47.57 -11.58 -25.19
N THR A 1031 -47.39 -10.33 -25.65
CA THR A 1031 -48.12 -9.15 -25.16
C THR A 1031 -48.88 -8.44 -26.29
N LEU A 1032 -50.08 -7.95 -25.97
CA LEU A 1032 -50.97 -7.18 -26.85
C LEU A 1032 -51.18 -5.78 -26.30
N TRP A 1033 -51.62 -4.84 -27.14
CA TRP A 1033 -51.95 -3.49 -26.73
C TRP A 1033 -53.23 -3.42 -25.86
N ASP A 1034 -53.06 -3.07 -24.58
CA ASP A 1034 -54.17 -2.87 -23.63
C ASP A 1034 -54.54 -1.38 -23.56
N SER A 1035 -55.55 -1.00 -24.37
CA SER A 1035 -56.11 0.36 -24.42
C SER A 1035 -56.89 0.78 -23.17
N SER A 1036 -56.98 -0.06 -22.13
CA SER A 1036 -57.47 0.37 -20.80
C SER A 1036 -56.38 0.99 -19.92
N ILE A 1037 -55.10 0.86 -20.33
CA ILE A 1037 -53.92 1.41 -19.64
C ILE A 1037 -52.90 2.05 -20.60
N ASP A 1038 -53.21 2.11 -21.90
CA ASP A 1038 -52.38 2.57 -23.03
C ASP A 1038 -50.94 2.01 -23.01
N LYS A 1039 -50.83 0.67 -22.84
CA LYS A 1039 -49.55 -0.08 -22.85
C LYS A 1039 -49.72 -1.51 -23.34
N CYS A 1040 -48.65 -2.11 -23.85
CA CYS A 1040 -48.57 -3.55 -24.05
C CYS A 1040 -48.72 -4.31 -22.70
N ASN A 1041 -49.55 -5.35 -22.69
CA ASN A 1041 -49.87 -6.18 -21.52
C ASN A 1041 -49.95 -7.65 -21.95
N TRP A 1042 -49.73 -8.60 -21.03
CA TRP A 1042 -49.77 -10.02 -21.35
C TRP A 1042 -51.17 -10.44 -21.83
N GLU A 1043 -51.25 -11.29 -22.87
CA GLU A 1043 -52.50 -11.71 -23.52
C GLU A 1043 -53.61 -12.10 -22.51
N GLY A 1044 -53.29 -12.94 -21.52
CA GLY A 1044 -54.23 -13.37 -20.46
C GLY A 1044 -54.49 -12.35 -19.33
N LYS A 1045 -54.06 -11.09 -19.47
CA LYS A 1045 -54.22 -10.01 -18.50
C LYS A 1045 -54.96 -8.79 -19.05
N VAL A 1046 -55.07 -8.65 -20.37
CA VAL A 1046 -55.84 -7.58 -21.02
C VAL A 1046 -57.29 -7.61 -20.51
N GLY A 1047 -57.73 -6.55 -19.82
CA GLY A 1047 -59.08 -6.43 -19.27
C GLY A 1047 -59.38 -7.13 -17.92
N ALA A 1048 -58.38 -7.62 -17.16
CA ALA A 1048 -58.60 -8.28 -15.87
C ALA A 1048 -58.90 -7.31 -14.69
N LYS A 1049 -59.75 -7.74 -13.73
CA LYS A 1049 -60.08 -6.97 -12.51
C LYS A 1049 -58.94 -6.94 -11.47
N ARG A 1050 -58.87 -5.85 -10.70
CA ARG A 1050 -57.82 -5.57 -9.69
C ARG A 1050 -58.28 -5.93 -8.26
N CYS A 1051 -57.41 -6.53 -7.45
CA CYS A 1051 -57.67 -6.90 -6.04
C CYS A 1051 -57.18 -5.86 -5.00
N ALA A 1052 -56.04 -5.22 -5.27
CA ALA A 1052 -55.42 -4.25 -4.36
C ALA A 1052 -56.31 -3.00 -4.14
N PRO A 1053 -56.30 -2.38 -2.95
CA PRO A 1053 -57.07 -1.17 -2.67
C PRO A 1053 -56.60 0.01 -3.54
N VAL A 1054 -57.47 0.46 -4.45
CA VAL A 1054 -57.14 1.45 -5.50
C VAL A 1054 -56.83 2.84 -4.94
N ASN A 1055 -57.41 3.20 -3.79
CA ASN A 1055 -57.14 4.44 -3.06
C ASN A 1055 -56.96 4.08 -1.58
N CYS A 1056 -55.89 4.56 -0.95
CA CYS A 1056 -55.65 4.34 0.48
C CYS A 1056 -54.87 5.49 1.13
N GLU A 1057 -55.08 5.69 2.43
CA GLU A 1057 -54.57 6.87 3.15
C GLU A 1057 -53.20 6.62 3.78
N SER A 1058 -52.33 7.64 3.77
CA SER A 1058 -50.98 7.56 4.34
C SER A 1058 -51.02 7.23 5.84
N GLY A 1059 -50.21 6.28 6.27
CA GLY A 1059 -50.15 5.81 7.67
C GLY A 1059 -51.27 4.83 8.07
N LYS A 1060 -52.11 4.36 7.14
CA LYS A 1060 -53.16 3.36 7.43
C LYS A 1060 -52.88 2.01 6.77
N PHE A 1061 -53.40 0.97 7.42
CA PHE A 1061 -53.32 -0.42 6.96
C PHE A 1061 -54.68 -0.97 6.53
N TYR A 1062 -54.66 -1.84 5.52
CA TYR A 1062 -55.80 -2.41 4.81
C TYR A 1062 -55.52 -3.89 4.49
N GLY A 1063 -56.51 -4.77 4.52
CA GLY A 1063 -56.33 -6.15 4.03
C GLY A 1063 -56.31 -6.20 2.50
N ASP A 1064 -55.80 -7.29 1.91
CA ASP A 1064 -56.19 -7.63 0.54
C ASP A 1064 -57.66 -8.10 0.53
N ASN A 1065 -58.41 -7.77 -0.51
CA ASN A 1065 -59.79 -8.24 -0.67
C ASN A 1065 -59.88 -9.63 -1.31
N CYS A 1066 -58.74 -10.21 -1.69
CA CYS A 1066 -58.61 -11.50 -2.37
C CYS A 1066 -57.73 -12.51 -1.62
N ASP A 1067 -57.05 -12.13 -0.54
CA ASP A 1067 -56.18 -13.01 0.27
C ASP A 1067 -56.11 -12.53 1.74
N ASP A 1068 -56.65 -13.32 2.66
CA ASP A 1068 -56.74 -12.98 4.10
C ASP A 1068 -55.39 -13.06 4.84
N LYS A 1069 -54.34 -13.58 4.21
CA LYS A 1069 -52.97 -13.59 4.75
C LYS A 1069 -52.14 -12.39 4.32
N VAL A 1070 -52.76 -11.45 3.60
CA VAL A 1070 -52.10 -10.30 2.98
C VAL A 1070 -52.71 -9.00 3.47
N TYR A 1071 -51.84 -8.04 3.76
CA TYR A 1071 -52.23 -6.68 4.08
C TYR A 1071 -51.32 -5.67 3.40
N TYR A 1072 -51.80 -4.44 3.30
CA TYR A 1072 -51.07 -3.32 2.73
C TYR A 1072 -50.89 -2.25 3.80
N SER A 1073 -49.67 -1.73 3.93
CA SER A 1073 -49.45 -0.41 4.53
C SER A 1073 -49.48 0.64 3.42
N CYS A 1074 -50.11 1.78 3.68
CA CYS A 1074 -50.19 2.85 2.70
C CYS A 1074 -49.35 4.05 3.11
N TRP A 1075 -48.59 4.57 2.15
CA TRP A 1075 -47.76 5.77 2.30
C TRP A 1075 -47.93 6.66 1.07
N ASN A 1076 -48.28 7.93 1.30
CA ASN A 1076 -48.51 8.95 0.28
C ASN A 1076 -49.43 8.52 -0.88
N GLY A 1077 -50.46 7.71 -0.58
CA GLY A 1077 -51.44 7.21 -1.55
C GLY A 1077 -51.07 5.87 -2.22
N VAL A 1078 -49.86 5.35 -2.00
CA VAL A 1078 -49.38 4.09 -2.58
C VAL A 1078 -49.50 2.95 -1.56
N ALA A 1079 -50.04 1.81 -2.02
CA ALA A 1079 -50.21 0.59 -1.21
C ALA A 1079 -48.99 -0.34 -1.35
N TYR A 1080 -48.30 -0.60 -0.25
CA TYR A 1080 -47.16 -1.52 -0.16
C TYR A 1080 -47.63 -2.84 0.47
N ARG A 1081 -47.41 -3.97 -0.22
CA ARG A 1081 -47.90 -5.30 0.20
C ARG A 1081 -46.99 -5.94 1.26
N TYR A 1082 -47.61 -6.59 2.24
CA TYR A 1082 -46.97 -7.39 3.29
C TYR A 1082 -47.78 -8.68 3.52
N ASP A 1083 -47.09 -9.74 3.92
CA ASP A 1083 -47.71 -11.01 4.32
C ASP A 1083 -47.78 -11.11 5.85
N CYS A 1084 -48.82 -11.75 6.37
CA CYS A 1084 -48.96 -12.04 7.79
C CYS A 1084 -48.01 -13.17 8.23
N ALA A 1085 -47.59 -13.14 9.50
CA ALA A 1085 -46.69 -14.14 10.06
C ALA A 1085 -47.34 -15.54 10.04
N HIS A 1086 -46.53 -16.59 9.82
CA HIS A 1086 -47.03 -17.95 9.58
C HIS A 1086 -47.93 -18.48 10.73
N GLY A 1087 -49.22 -18.65 10.43
CA GLY A 1087 -50.27 -19.04 11.39
C GLY A 1087 -51.19 -17.90 11.85
N THR A 1088 -50.94 -16.68 11.38
CA THR A 1088 -51.78 -15.50 11.60
C THR A 1088 -52.42 -15.00 10.29
N GLU A 1089 -53.60 -14.40 10.41
CA GLU A 1089 -54.41 -13.86 9.30
C GLU A 1089 -54.78 -12.39 9.63
N TRP A 1090 -55.12 -11.59 8.63
CA TRP A 1090 -55.35 -10.16 8.80
C TRP A 1090 -56.69 -9.84 9.49
N ASP A 1091 -56.63 -9.46 10.76
CA ASP A 1091 -57.79 -9.02 11.53
C ASP A 1091 -58.06 -7.52 11.27
N ALA A 1092 -58.94 -7.25 10.30
CA ALA A 1092 -59.34 -5.91 9.92
C ALA A 1092 -60.03 -5.11 11.04
N SER A 1093 -60.48 -5.74 12.13
CA SER A 1093 -61.13 -5.06 13.27
C SER A 1093 -60.11 -4.38 14.19
N ILE A 1094 -58.94 -5.00 14.39
CA ILE A 1094 -57.81 -4.42 15.13
C ILE A 1094 -56.74 -3.81 14.21
N LYS A 1095 -56.85 -4.03 12.89
CA LYS A 1095 -55.89 -3.64 11.85
C LYS A 1095 -54.48 -4.18 12.12
N ASN A 1096 -54.39 -5.48 12.40
CA ASN A 1096 -53.13 -6.20 12.54
C ASN A 1096 -53.30 -7.69 12.20
N CYS A 1097 -52.21 -8.38 11.88
CA CYS A 1097 -52.20 -9.83 11.77
C CYS A 1097 -52.43 -10.48 13.15
N ASN A 1098 -53.32 -11.45 13.24
CA ASN A 1098 -53.76 -12.06 14.50
C ASN A 1098 -53.87 -13.59 14.37
N TRP A 1099 -53.75 -14.31 15.48
CA TRP A 1099 -53.97 -15.76 15.49
C TRP A 1099 -55.46 -16.06 15.29
N VAL A 1100 -55.76 -17.00 14.39
CA VAL A 1100 -57.13 -17.35 14.01
C VAL A 1100 -57.91 -17.85 15.23
N LYS A 1101 -58.94 -17.09 15.65
CA LYS A 1101 -59.91 -17.57 16.63
C LYS A 1101 -60.76 -18.67 15.99
N ARG A 1102 -60.79 -19.84 16.63
CA ARG A 1102 -61.78 -20.89 16.40
C ARG A 1102 -63.06 -20.60 17.16
#